data_AF-A0A1C5GM98-F1
#
_entry.id   AF-A0A1C5GM98-F1
#
_cell.length_a   1.000
_cell.length_b   1.000
_cell.length_c   1.000
_cell.angle_alpha   90.00
_cell.angle_beta   90.00
_cell.angle_gamma   90.00
#
_symmetry.space_group_name_H-M   'P 1'
#
loop_
_entity.id
_entity.type
_entity.pdbx_description
1 polymer ?
#
loop_
_entity_poly.entity_id
_entity_poly.type
_entity_poly.pdbx_seq_one_letter_code
_entity_poly.pdbx_strand_id
1 'polypeptide(L)'
;MTEATVAAQVLRISPAALAQKVAQELDRHRNGDAYPVMVVAAEPDWPHDPTLPLPDGRQMRVVPCVSPLGIWEQLVAEREREVLVLLTGTAESKLGPGILSQVFRQRVLTVEPWDLVVDAFGARVPDSALEREEWAGQALLDAMPPGGWPRVATKVLSRDIALRHLAAVRLGLTRRGDDPDALDVRTLLRWSVEPAAVEGFTLLTRDEQDGLTRWLVDEFRRPARALFALVGVGRGADALPLGLVCDALWTVDTPEALRARGRIEQYFGGLDDDATVRGFADAAVGVVDGMLTDRDPAVRRQGQAVLDRAEQLLIQFNAVGSAGHSQILRAGLSRCIGDVAAALLSALGSAGVPDLAAVVDRLATHRLAGEGTDRVRRVRMAQRLVRWLGVPVEPPVSVADGVHRQVAEWGWVDLALNHVWAGEDVHPELQRAFGAVHERAYQRRRDLDRAFAGRLAAWATAGPSNDGDLLTVENLLPRVVDPLIRAHRQVLLVVLDGMSAAVSVDLADVLSHQWVEYDALAGGGVARRRGIAAALPTLTAVSRTSLFAGALRSGTQSTEEQVFGRGRWGDDARIFHKGPARGGAGEVLAGELADALASTARLVSVVINTVDDSLSLGREGGEAGWQLSDLGFLGSLLDLARSSGRIVVITSDHGHVLERGGELVRADDAVSARHRTGARPADDGEVELTGPRVVAEGNRIVALWDPLRRYRPTKAGYHGGASLGEVTIPLLTFLLPNADEIPDGWVPLAAERPRWWETDEPPAAQTVPRPAAAPKPRRKPQANPGGPALFDLPEVASTPTATGSDLVTVILASDIFRAQHGLTPRRVDLGKIEAALRALVDARGVLALAVLAQRAGELPARASGFLATLQRIFNVDNYPVLSLIDDGRTVRLDISLLRTQFGLPQDAP
;
A
#
# COMPACT_ATOMS: atom_id res chain seq x y z
N MET A 1 -51.10 -55.96 -22.80
CA MET A 1 -50.14 -54.85 -22.65
C MET A 1 -50.95 -53.58 -22.55
N THR A 2 -51.20 -53.15 -21.31
CA THR A 2 -51.96 -51.94 -20.98
C THR A 2 -50.99 -50.77 -20.97
N GLU A 3 -51.09 -49.88 -21.95
CA GLU A 3 -50.47 -48.55 -21.89
C GLU A 3 -51.03 -47.82 -20.67
N ALA A 4 -50.16 -47.56 -19.71
CA ALA A 4 -50.45 -46.64 -18.62
C ALA A 4 -50.43 -45.23 -19.20
N THR A 5 -51.60 -44.64 -19.40
CA THR A 5 -51.76 -43.19 -19.59
C THR A 5 -51.20 -42.48 -18.37
N VAL A 6 -50.02 -41.90 -18.51
CA VAL A 6 -49.46 -40.92 -17.58
C VAL A 6 -50.46 -39.77 -17.49
N ALA A 7 -51.03 -39.55 -16.30
CA ALA A 7 -51.84 -38.36 -16.06
C ALA A 7 -50.92 -37.14 -16.23
N ALA A 8 -51.22 -36.28 -17.21
CA ALA A 8 -50.49 -35.05 -17.42
C ALA A 8 -50.51 -34.23 -16.11
N GLN A 9 -49.34 -34.08 -15.50
CA GLN A 9 -49.16 -33.23 -14.33
C GLN A 9 -49.46 -31.80 -14.79
N VAL A 10 -50.51 -31.21 -14.24
CA VAL A 10 -51.01 -29.91 -14.68
C VAL A 10 -50.06 -28.83 -14.12
N LEU A 11 -49.32 -28.17 -15.00
CA LEU A 11 -48.24 -27.22 -14.63
C LEU A 11 -48.79 -25.82 -14.35
N ARG A 12 -48.22 -25.13 -13.36
CA ARG A 12 -48.31 -23.67 -13.24
C ARG A 12 -47.36 -23.04 -14.23
N ILE A 13 -47.88 -22.19 -15.12
CA ILE A 13 -47.09 -21.56 -16.16
C ILE A 13 -46.88 -20.08 -15.85
N SER A 14 -45.64 -19.59 -15.98
CA SER A 14 -45.33 -18.17 -15.77
C SER A 14 -45.73 -17.34 -17.00
N PRO A 15 -45.98 -16.01 -16.85
CA PRO A 15 -46.31 -15.11 -17.96
C PRO A 15 -45.33 -15.18 -19.13
N ALA A 16 -44.04 -15.20 -18.82
CA ALA A 16 -42.99 -15.21 -19.82
C ALA A 16 -42.88 -16.57 -20.54
N ALA A 17 -43.02 -17.68 -19.80
CA ALA A 17 -43.07 -19.03 -20.37
C ALA A 17 -44.26 -19.22 -21.32
N LEU A 18 -45.45 -18.72 -20.92
CA LEU A 18 -46.66 -18.77 -21.74
C LEU A 18 -46.53 -17.91 -23.01
N ALA A 19 -46.06 -16.67 -22.87
CA ALA A 19 -45.86 -15.75 -23.99
C ALA A 19 -44.86 -16.33 -25.01
N GLN A 20 -43.78 -16.95 -24.54
CA GLN A 20 -42.80 -17.61 -25.39
C GLN A 20 -43.40 -18.81 -26.15
N LYS A 21 -44.16 -19.67 -25.45
CA LYS A 21 -44.82 -20.83 -26.08
C LYS A 21 -45.79 -20.40 -27.18
N VAL A 22 -46.59 -19.38 -26.91
CA VAL A 22 -47.56 -18.84 -27.88
C VAL A 22 -46.84 -18.21 -29.06
N ALA A 23 -45.81 -17.40 -28.82
CA ALA A 23 -45.00 -16.81 -29.88
C ALA A 23 -44.37 -17.88 -30.79
N GLN A 24 -43.87 -18.97 -30.21
CA GLN A 24 -43.28 -20.09 -30.95
C GLN A 24 -44.30 -20.80 -31.84
N GLU A 25 -45.48 -21.14 -31.32
CA GLU A 25 -46.51 -21.81 -32.10
C GLU A 25 -47.04 -20.91 -33.24
N LEU A 26 -47.13 -19.61 -33.00
CA LEU A 26 -47.45 -18.62 -34.03
C LEU A 26 -46.36 -18.51 -35.10
N ASP A 27 -45.09 -18.51 -34.70
CA ASP A 27 -43.95 -18.44 -35.62
C ASP A 27 -43.80 -19.69 -36.50
N ARG A 28 -44.07 -20.87 -35.95
CA ARG A 28 -44.09 -22.13 -36.70
C ARG A 28 -45.24 -22.19 -37.71
N HIS A 29 -46.28 -21.38 -37.51
CA HIS A 29 -47.53 -21.42 -38.27
C HIS A 29 -47.95 -20.04 -38.80
N ARG A 30 -47.00 -19.32 -39.42
CA ARG A 30 -47.18 -17.97 -40.00
C ARG A 30 -48.29 -17.83 -41.06
N ASN A 31 -48.79 -18.93 -41.62
CA ASN A 31 -49.83 -18.95 -42.66
C ASN A 31 -51.26 -19.14 -42.11
N GLY A 32 -51.45 -19.14 -40.79
CA GLY A 32 -52.76 -19.33 -40.14
C GLY A 32 -53.52 -18.02 -39.87
N ASP A 33 -54.61 -18.13 -39.09
CA ASP A 33 -55.31 -16.97 -38.53
C ASP A 33 -54.34 -16.06 -37.76
N ALA A 34 -54.46 -14.75 -37.94
CA ALA A 34 -53.64 -13.76 -37.26
C ALA A 34 -53.94 -13.68 -35.76
N TYR A 35 -55.13 -14.10 -35.32
CA TYR A 35 -55.60 -14.00 -33.93
C TYR A 35 -56.28 -15.29 -33.42
N PRO A 36 -55.57 -16.44 -33.41
CA PRO A 36 -56.17 -17.73 -33.10
C PRO A 36 -56.58 -17.86 -31.62
N VAL A 37 -57.47 -18.81 -31.33
CA VAL A 37 -57.71 -19.30 -29.95
C VAL A 37 -56.81 -20.48 -29.68
N MET A 38 -55.98 -20.43 -28.66
CA MET A 38 -55.11 -21.53 -28.24
C MET A 38 -55.58 -22.09 -26.91
N VAL A 39 -55.77 -23.41 -26.82
CA VAL A 39 -56.02 -24.09 -25.54
C VAL A 39 -54.72 -24.69 -25.06
N VAL A 40 -54.30 -24.37 -23.85
CA VAL A 40 -53.02 -24.81 -23.26
C VAL A 40 -53.30 -25.68 -22.04
N ALA A 41 -52.68 -26.86 -21.98
CA ALA A 41 -52.75 -27.74 -20.82
C ALA A 41 -51.90 -27.16 -19.68
N ALA A 42 -52.56 -26.53 -18.70
CA ALA A 42 -51.94 -25.87 -17.55
C ALA A 42 -52.96 -25.73 -16.41
N GLU A 43 -52.50 -25.37 -15.21
CA GLU A 43 -53.41 -25.13 -14.08
C GLU A 43 -54.37 -24.01 -14.49
N PRO A 44 -55.70 -24.19 -14.37
CA PRO A 44 -56.67 -23.17 -14.74
C PRO A 44 -56.73 -22.08 -13.66
N ASP A 45 -55.58 -21.48 -13.35
CA ASP A 45 -55.36 -20.37 -12.44
C ASP A 45 -54.38 -19.38 -13.09
N TRP A 46 -54.69 -18.08 -13.03
CA TRP A 46 -53.88 -17.03 -13.64
C TRP A 46 -53.87 -15.78 -12.76
N PRO A 47 -53.01 -15.72 -11.72
CA PRO A 47 -52.93 -14.60 -10.80
C PRO A 47 -52.12 -13.40 -11.36
N HIS A 48 -52.08 -13.25 -12.68
CA HIS A 48 -51.27 -12.25 -13.40
C HIS A 48 -52.15 -11.37 -14.29
N ASP A 49 -51.55 -10.37 -14.95
CA ASP A 49 -52.26 -9.55 -15.94
C ASP A 49 -52.85 -10.48 -17.02
N PRO A 50 -54.17 -10.42 -17.28
CA PRO A 50 -54.79 -11.21 -18.32
C PRO A 50 -54.31 -10.81 -19.71
N THR A 51 -53.72 -9.63 -19.91
CA THR A 51 -53.25 -9.17 -21.22
C THR A 51 -51.72 -9.08 -21.24
N LEU A 52 -51.09 -9.74 -22.20
CA LEU A 52 -49.65 -9.80 -22.36
C LEU A 52 -49.22 -9.43 -23.79
N PRO A 53 -48.16 -8.62 -23.97
CA PRO A 53 -47.61 -8.36 -25.29
C PRO A 53 -46.82 -9.58 -25.80
N LEU A 54 -46.99 -9.89 -27.09
CA LEU A 54 -46.18 -10.86 -27.80
C LEU A 54 -44.98 -10.19 -28.48
N PRO A 55 -43.85 -10.90 -28.70
CA PRO A 55 -42.63 -10.36 -29.32
C PRO A 55 -42.82 -9.76 -30.72
N ASP A 56 -43.88 -10.14 -31.43
CA ASP A 56 -44.21 -9.64 -32.77
C ASP A 56 -45.14 -8.41 -32.77
N GLY A 57 -45.43 -7.86 -31.59
CA GLY A 57 -46.27 -6.67 -31.39
C GLY A 57 -47.77 -6.96 -31.25
N ARG A 58 -48.21 -8.22 -31.32
CA ARG A 58 -49.60 -8.60 -31.03
C ARG A 58 -49.88 -8.60 -29.52
N GLN A 59 -51.15 -8.49 -29.15
CA GLN A 59 -51.61 -8.70 -27.77
C GLN A 59 -52.18 -10.11 -27.62
N MET A 60 -51.92 -10.70 -26.46
CA MET A 60 -52.44 -11.99 -26.05
C MET A 60 -53.29 -11.83 -24.79
N ARG A 61 -54.52 -12.35 -24.79
CA ARG A 61 -55.38 -12.42 -23.61
C ARG A 61 -55.42 -13.84 -23.06
N VAL A 62 -55.12 -14.01 -21.78
CA VAL A 62 -55.07 -15.29 -21.07
C VAL A 62 -56.31 -15.43 -20.19
N VAL A 63 -57.00 -16.56 -20.31
CA VAL A 63 -58.21 -16.86 -19.54
C VAL A 63 -58.12 -18.25 -18.92
N PRO A 64 -58.21 -18.38 -17.59
CA PRO A 64 -58.29 -19.69 -16.95
C PRO A 64 -59.69 -20.30 -17.15
N CYS A 65 -59.73 -21.56 -17.60
CA CYS A 65 -60.94 -22.31 -17.86
C CYS A 65 -60.95 -23.64 -17.11
N VAL A 66 -61.69 -23.69 -16.00
CA VAL A 66 -61.80 -24.85 -15.10
C VAL A 66 -62.66 -26.00 -15.66
N SER A 67 -63.35 -25.81 -16.78
CA SER A 67 -64.22 -26.83 -17.39
C SER A 67 -64.37 -26.66 -18.91
N PRO A 68 -64.82 -27.70 -19.66
CA PRO A 68 -65.17 -27.58 -21.07
C PRO A 68 -66.21 -26.49 -21.37
N LEU A 69 -67.14 -26.24 -20.44
CA LEU A 69 -68.15 -25.19 -20.60
C LEU A 69 -67.52 -23.79 -20.53
N GLY A 70 -66.52 -23.60 -19.65
CA GLY A 70 -65.77 -22.35 -19.58
C GLY A 70 -64.96 -22.07 -20.85
N ILE A 71 -64.48 -23.12 -21.52
CA ILE A 71 -63.85 -22.97 -22.86
C ILE A 71 -64.89 -22.54 -23.90
N TRP A 72 -66.07 -23.16 -23.91
CA TRP A 72 -67.15 -22.81 -24.84
C TRP A 72 -67.62 -21.36 -24.69
N GLU A 73 -67.75 -20.88 -23.46
CA GLU A 73 -68.13 -19.50 -23.17
C GLU A 73 -67.17 -18.50 -23.86
N GLN A 74 -65.87 -18.78 -23.82
CA GLN A 74 -64.87 -17.92 -24.46
C GLN A 74 -64.83 -18.06 -25.98
N LEU A 75 -65.18 -19.23 -26.53
CA LEU A 75 -65.24 -19.45 -27.98
C LEU A 75 -66.42 -18.72 -28.65
N VAL A 76 -67.54 -18.54 -27.93
CA VAL A 76 -68.77 -17.91 -28.45
C VAL A 76 -68.81 -16.40 -28.20
N ALA A 77 -67.98 -15.90 -27.26
CA ALA A 77 -67.88 -14.48 -26.96
C ALA A 77 -67.35 -13.65 -28.14
N GLU A 78 -67.80 -12.40 -28.28
CA GLU A 78 -67.20 -11.44 -29.21
C GLU A 78 -65.75 -11.13 -28.81
N ARG A 79 -64.85 -11.09 -29.80
CA ARG A 79 -63.40 -10.96 -29.57
C ARG A 79 -62.81 -9.77 -30.31
N GLU A 80 -61.89 -9.09 -29.65
CA GLU A 80 -61.03 -8.08 -30.26
C GLU A 80 -59.92 -8.75 -31.11
N ARG A 81 -59.11 -7.94 -31.80
CA ARG A 81 -57.97 -8.41 -32.61
C ARG A 81 -56.78 -8.81 -31.73
N GLU A 82 -56.93 -9.90 -30.99
CA GLU A 82 -55.95 -10.43 -30.04
C GLU A 82 -55.88 -11.98 -30.05
N VAL A 83 -54.72 -12.53 -29.69
CA VAL A 83 -54.55 -13.98 -29.52
C VAL A 83 -55.20 -14.39 -28.20
N LEU A 84 -56.17 -15.31 -28.22
CA LEU A 84 -56.85 -15.77 -27.01
C LEU A 84 -56.23 -17.08 -26.53
N VAL A 85 -55.79 -17.14 -25.28
CA VAL A 85 -55.18 -18.32 -24.67
C VAL A 85 -56.04 -18.80 -23.51
N LEU A 86 -56.52 -20.03 -23.61
CA LEU A 86 -57.38 -20.67 -22.62
C LEU A 86 -56.58 -21.72 -21.84
N LEU A 87 -56.36 -21.49 -20.54
CA LEU A 87 -55.65 -22.44 -19.68
C LEU A 87 -56.62 -23.47 -19.14
N THR A 88 -56.34 -24.76 -19.31
CA THR A 88 -57.20 -25.81 -18.77
C THR A 88 -56.43 -27.01 -18.24
N GLY A 89 -56.87 -27.53 -17.09
CA GLY A 89 -56.44 -28.84 -16.57
C GLY A 89 -57.23 -30.00 -17.19
N THR A 90 -58.13 -29.74 -18.13
CA THR A 90 -58.98 -30.76 -18.74
C THR A 90 -58.21 -31.51 -19.83
N ALA A 91 -58.15 -32.85 -19.74
CA ALA A 91 -57.55 -33.68 -20.78
C ALA A 91 -58.24 -33.49 -22.14
N GLU A 92 -57.46 -33.47 -23.22
CA GLU A 92 -57.95 -33.28 -24.60
C GLU A 92 -59.08 -34.25 -24.97
N SER A 93 -59.02 -35.51 -24.50
CA SER A 93 -60.06 -36.52 -24.73
C SER A 93 -61.44 -36.15 -24.19
N LYS A 94 -61.52 -35.20 -23.24
CA LYS A 94 -62.76 -34.67 -22.68
C LYS A 94 -63.24 -33.40 -23.39
N LEU A 95 -62.43 -32.83 -24.29
CA LEU A 95 -62.81 -31.72 -25.14
C LEU A 95 -63.39 -32.28 -26.44
N GLY A 96 -64.72 -32.21 -26.58
CA GLY A 96 -65.41 -32.75 -27.75
C GLY A 96 -64.98 -32.06 -29.07
N PRO A 97 -65.29 -32.67 -30.23
CA PRO A 97 -64.84 -32.19 -31.54
C PRO A 97 -65.35 -30.78 -31.89
N GLY A 98 -66.45 -30.32 -31.28
CA GLY A 98 -66.96 -28.95 -31.47
C GLY A 98 -66.10 -27.85 -30.85
N ILE A 99 -65.38 -28.16 -29.75
CA ILE A 99 -64.37 -27.26 -29.17
C ILE A 99 -63.09 -27.35 -30.01
N LEU A 100 -62.64 -28.59 -30.26
CA LEU A 100 -61.38 -28.81 -30.96
C LEU A 100 -61.38 -28.19 -32.36
N SER A 101 -62.48 -28.22 -33.11
CA SER A 101 -62.53 -27.62 -34.46
C SER A 101 -62.29 -26.10 -34.50
N GLN A 102 -62.49 -25.40 -33.38
CA GLN A 102 -62.40 -23.93 -33.28
C GLN A 102 -61.12 -23.42 -32.63
N VAL A 103 -60.27 -24.32 -32.14
CA VAL A 103 -59.02 -23.99 -31.47
C VAL A 103 -57.82 -24.31 -32.36
N PHE A 104 -56.74 -23.59 -32.13
CA PHE A 104 -55.52 -23.66 -32.90
C PHE A 104 -55.03 -25.10 -33.05
N ARG A 105 -54.81 -25.53 -34.30
CA ARG A 105 -54.39 -26.90 -34.67
C ARG A 105 -55.31 -28.02 -34.24
N GLN A 106 -56.54 -27.71 -33.83
CA GLN A 106 -57.56 -28.66 -33.39
C GLN A 106 -57.12 -29.59 -32.27
N ARG A 107 -56.26 -29.10 -31.37
CA ARG A 107 -55.69 -29.88 -30.26
C ARG A 107 -55.39 -28.98 -29.07
N VAL A 108 -55.22 -29.59 -27.90
CA VAL A 108 -54.68 -28.92 -26.73
C VAL A 108 -53.16 -28.85 -26.87
N LEU A 109 -52.61 -27.67 -26.65
CA LEU A 109 -51.16 -27.49 -26.59
C LEU A 109 -50.66 -28.00 -25.24
N THR A 110 -49.94 -29.11 -25.25
CA THR A 110 -49.18 -29.56 -24.08
C THR A 110 -47.91 -28.73 -23.92
N VAL A 111 -47.57 -28.48 -22.67
CA VAL A 111 -46.37 -27.76 -22.28
C VAL A 111 -45.50 -28.72 -21.50
N GLU A 112 -44.49 -29.27 -22.16
CA GLU A 112 -43.45 -30.02 -21.46
C GLU A 112 -42.47 -29.00 -20.85
N PRO A 113 -42.16 -29.04 -19.54
CA PRO A 113 -41.30 -28.06 -18.89
C PRO A 113 -39.94 -27.93 -19.57
N TRP A 114 -39.36 -29.07 -19.96
CA TRP A 114 -38.05 -29.12 -20.61
C TRP A 114 -38.04 -28.51 -22.01
N ASP A 115 -39.13 -28.65 -22.79
CA ASP A 115 -39.22 -28.00 -24.10
C ASP A 115 -39.13 -26.48 -23.96
N LEU A 116 -39.85 -25.91 -22.99
CA LEU A 116 -39.82 -24.48 -22.71
C LEU A 116 -38.46 -24.00 -22.22
N VAL A 117 -37.85 -24.74 -21.29
CA VAL A 117 -36.53 -24.41 -20.75
C VAL A 117 -35.48 -24.40 -21.86
N VAL A 118 -35.42 -25.46 -22.66
CA VAL A 118 -34.46 -25.61 -23.75
C VAL A 118 -34.63 -24.52 -24.80
N ASP A 119 -35.87 -24.21 -25.17
CA ASP A 119 -36.18 -23.10 -26.07
C ASP A 119 -35.78 -21.74 -25.49
N ALA A 120 -35.97 -21.52 -24.17
CA ALA A 120 -35.62 -20.27 -23.50
C ALA A 120 -34.12 -20.00 -23.51
N PHE A 121 -33.30 -21.04 -23.40
CA PHE A 121 -31.85 -20.96 -23.60
C PHE A 121 -31.43 -21.02 -25.09
N GLY A 122 -32.37 -21.16 -26.04
CA GLY A 122 -32.05 -21.28 -27.47
C GLY A 122 -31.38 -22.61 -27.86
N ALA A 123 -31.44 -23.63 -26.99
CA ALA A 123 -30.99 -24.99 -27.25
C ALA A 123 -32.07 -25.80 -28.02
N ARG A 124 -31.78 -27.09 -28.30
CA ARG A 124 -32.75 -28.01 -28.94
C ARG A 124 -33.12 -29.21 -28.10
N VAL A 125 -32.23 -29.66 -27.22
CA VAL A 125 -32.47 -30.76 -26.28
C VAL A 125 -31.74 -30.49 -24.97
N PRO A 126 -32.26 -30.93 -23.81
CA PRO A 126 -31.50 -30.95 -22.57
C PRO A 126 -30.55 -32.16 -22.56
N ASP A 127 -29.51 -32.15 -21.72
CA ASP A 127 -28.73 -33.36 -21.48
C ASP A 127 -29.44 -34.32 -20.49
N SER A 128 -29.08 -35.60 -20.55
CA SER A 128 -29.71 -36.63 -19.70
C SER A 128 -29.41 -36.48 -18.20
N ALA A 129 -28.44 -35.64 -17.82
CA ALA A 129 -28.11 -35.39 -16.42
C ALA A 129 -29.02 -34.30 -15.84
N LEU A 130 -29.35 -33.30 -16.65
CA LEU A 130 -30.30 -32.24 -16.35
C LEU A 130 -31.73 -32.79 -16.30
N GLU A 131 -32.12 -33.67 -17.22
CA GLU A 131 -33.45 -34.33 -17.21
C GLU A 131 -33.72 -35.12 -15.93
N ARG A 132 -32.69 -35.63 -15.25
CA ARG A 132 -32.82 -36.34 -13.96
C ARG A 132 -33.08 -35.42 -12.77
N GLU A 133 -32.86 -34.11 -12.92
CA GLU A 133 -33.13 -33.12 -11.89
C GLU A 133 -34.59 -32.66 -12.02
N GLU A 134 -35.54 -33.49 -11.56
CA GLU A 134 -36.99 -33.26 -11.73
C GLU A 134 -37.47 -31.89 -11.20
N TRP A 135 -36.79 -31.36 -10.17
CA TRP A 135 -37.05 -30.03 -9.59
C TRP A 135 -36.60 -28.86 -10.47
N ALA A 136 -35.59 -29.05 -11.32
CA ALA A 136 -34.89 -27.96 -12.00
C ALA A 136 -35.72 -27.35 -13.15
N GLY A 137 -36.55 -28.16 -13.83
CA GLY A 137 -37.36 -27.70 -14.96
C GLY A 137 -38.34 -26.57 -14.56
N GLN A 138 -39.11 -26.79 -13.49
CA GLN A 138 -40.02 -25.75 -12.97
C GLN A 138 -39.24 -24.56 -12.40
N ALA A 139 -38.17 -24.82 -11.65
CA ALA A 139 -37.36 -23.76 -11.05
C ALA A 139 -36.76 -22.80 -12.10
N LEU A 140 -36.31 -23.32 -13.24
CA LEU A 140 -35.79 -22.53 -14.38
C LEU A 140 -36.87 -21.68 -15.06
N LEU A 141 -38.13 -22.13 -15.09
CA LEU A 141 -39.24 -21.36 -15.63
C LEU A 141 -39.71 -20.26 -14.67
N ASP A 142 -39.72 -20.57 -13.37
CA ASP A 142 -40.10 -19.65 -12.30
C ASP A 142 -39.05 -18.56 -12.06
N ALA A 143 -37.77 -18.89 -12.25
CA ALA A 143 -36.66 -17.97 -12.08
C ALA A 143 -36.32 -17.17 -13.36
N MET A 144 -37.08 -17.34 -14.45
CA MET A 144 -36.71 -16.73 -15.74
C MET A 144 -36.64 -15.20 -15.66
N PRO A 145 -35.48 -14.58 -15.98
CA PRO A 145 -35.36 -13.12 -15.96
C PRO A 145 -36.29 -12.44 -16.97
N PRO A 146 -36.64 -11.14 -16.79
CA PRO A 146 -37.47 -10.40 -17.75
C PRO A 146 -36.93 -10.36 -19.19
N GLY A 147 -35.60 -10.44 -19.34
CA GLY A 147 -34.93 -10.51 -20.65
C GLY A 147 -34.80 -11.91 -21.23
N GLY A 148 -35.33 -12.93 -20.55
CA GLY A 148 -35.12 -14.35 -20.87
C GLY A 148 -33.76 -14.88 -20.41
N TRP A 149 -33.54 -16.17 -20.63
CA TRP A 149 -32.25 -16.81 -20.39
C TRP A 149 -31.24 -16.46 -21.51
N PRO A 150 -29.93 -16.42 -21.22
CA PRO A 150 -28.93 -16.20 -22.26
C PRO A 150 -28.93 -17.36 -23.25
N ARG A 151 -28.74 -17.03 -24.53
CA ARG A 151 -28.74 -18.03 -25.59
C ARG A 151 -27.44 -18.82 -25.58
N VAL A 152 -27.53 -20.14 -25.49
CA VAL A 152 -26.37 -21.02 -25.62
C VAL A 152 -25.97 -21.18 -27.09
N ALA A 153 -24.66 -21.27 -27.35
CA ALA A 153 -24.15 -21.52 -28.70
C ALA A 153 -24.34 -23.00 -29.15
N THR A 154 -24.56 -23.90 -28.19
CA THR A 154 -24.69 -25.34 -28.41
C THR A 154 -26.15 -25.76 -28.60
N LYS A 155 -26.37 -26.87 -29.32
CA LYS A 155 -27.71 -27.45 -29.47
C LYS A 155 -28.20 -28.19 -28.22
N VAL A 156 -27.31 -28.46 -27.27
CA VAL A 156 -27.59 -29.18 -26.02
C VAL A 156 -27.45 -28.21 -24.86
N LEU A 157 -28.47 -28.14 -24.01
CA LEU A 157 -28.43 -27.44 -22.73
C LEU A 157 -27.88 -28.39 -21.66
N SER A 158 -26.68 -28.09 -21.14
CA SER A 158 -26.03 -28.94 -20.15
C SER A 158 -26.56 -28.68 -18.74
N ARG A 159 -26.47 -29.70 -17.88
CA ARG A 159 -26.79 -29.57 -16.44
C ARG A 159 -26.05 -28.41 -15.79
N ASP A 160 -24.75 -28.27 -16.06
CA ASP A 160 -23.94 -27.20 -15.47
C ASP A 160 -24.41 -25.81 -15.91
N ILE A 161 -24.59 -25.57 -17.22
CA ILE A 161 -25.01 -24.25 -17.73
C ILE A 161 -26.37 -23.86 -17.13
N ALA A 162 -27.33 -24.78 -17.14
CA ALA A 162 -28.67 -24.50 -16.64
C ALA A 162 -28.66 -24.19 -15.13
N LEU A 163 -28.03 -25.04 -14.31
CA LEU A 163 -28.00 -24.87 -12.86
C LEU A 163 -27.14 -23.67 -12.42
N ARG A 164 -26.09 -23.33 -13.17
CA ARG A 164 -25.25 -22.14 -12.93
C ARG A 164 -26.04 -20.85 -13.13
N HIS A 165 -26.81 -20.76 -14.21
CA HIS A 165 -27.68 -19.62 -14.46
C HIS A 165 -28.84 -19.55 -13.46
N LEU A 166 -29.43 -20.69 -13.11
CA LEU A 166 -30.45 -20.76 -12.07
C LEU A 166 -29.91 -20.26 -10.72
N ALA A 167 -28.74 -20.75 -10.30
CA ALA A 167 -28.09 -20.34 -9.07
C ALA A 167 -27.78 -18.84 -9.07
N ALA A 168 -27.23 -18.30 -10.17
CA ALA A 168 -26.94 -16.88 -10.27
C ALA A 168 -28.18 -15.99 -10.08
N VAL A 169 -29.33 -16.40 -10.64
CA VAL A 169 -30.58 -15.66 -10.47
C VAL A 169 -31.17 -15.84 -9.08
N ARG A 170 -31.27 -17.08 -8.57
CA ARG A 170 -31.87 -17.37 -7.27
C ARG A 170 -31.08 -16.81 -6.09
N LEU A 171 -29.76 -16.82 -6.19
CA LEU A 171 -28.87 -16.21 -5.21
C LEU A 171 -28.76 -14.67 -5.41
N GLY A 172 -29.37 -14.12 -6.46
CA GLY A 172 -29.38 -12.68 -6.74
C GLY A 172 -28.06 -12.11 -7.26
N LEU A 173 -27.10 -12.96 -7.63
CA LEU A 173 -25.74 -12.59 -8.08
C LEU A 173 -25.76 -11.74 -9.35
N THR A 174 -26.71 -11.99 -10.26
CA THR A 174 -26.88 -11.19 -11.47
C THR A 174 -27.21 -9.73 -11.16
N ARG A 175 -27.92 -9.44 -10.05
CA ARG A 175 -28.22 -8.05 -9.62
C ARG A 175 -26.98 -7.33 -9.08
N ARG A 176 -26.00 -8.08 -8.58
CA ARG A 176 -24.70 -7.58 -8.14
C ARG A 176 -23.72 -7.40 -9.30
N GLY A 177 -24.10 -7.83 -10.51
CA GLY A 177 -23.27 -7.75 -11.70
C GLY A 177 -22.25 -8.88 -11.82
N ASP A 178 -22.40 -9.97 -11.06
CA ASP A 178 -21.57 -11.15 -11.26
C ASP A 178 -21.99 -11.88 -12.54
N ASP A 179 -20.99 -12.30 -13.30
CA ASP A 179 -21.17 -13.18 -14.44
C ASP A 179 -21.50 -14.60 -13.94
N PRO A 180 -22.65 -15.20 -14.33
CA PRO A 180 -22.97 -16.58 -13.99
C PRO A 180 -21.85 -17.56 -14.35
N ASP A 181 -21.16 -17.35 -15.47
CA ASP A 181 -20.08 -18.23 -15.95
C ASP A 181 -18.82 -18.13 -15.08
N ALA A 182 -18.66 -17.04 -14.32
CA ALA A 182 -17.58 -16.82 -13.37
C ALA A 182 -17.92 -17.24 -11.92
N LEU A 183 -19.07 -17.91 -11.71
CA LEU A 183 -19.49 -18.35 -10.37
C LEU A 183 -18.41 -19.25 -9.73
N ASP A 184 -17.89 -18.79 -8.59
CA ASP A 184 -16.88 -19.48 -7.80
C ASP A 184 -17.22 -19.49 -6.30
N VAL A 185 -16.38 -20.16 -5.49
CA VAL A 185 -16.61 -20.24 -4.04
C VAL A 185 -16.50 -18.88 -3.35
N ARG A 186 -15.71 -17.96 -3.89
CA ARG A 186 -15.55 -16.60 -3.34
C ARG A 186 -16.85 -15.81 -3.50
N THR A 187 -17.48 -15.95 -4.65
CA THR A 187 -18.79 -15.37 -4.99
C THR A 187 -19.86 -15.85 -4.03
N LEU A 188 -19.90 -17.17 -3.74
CA LEU A 188 -20.84 -17.77 -2.79
C LEU A 188 -20.60 -17.33 -1.33
N LEU A 189 -19.35 -17.28 -0.88
CA LEU A 189 -19.03 -16.81 0.46
C LEU A 189 -19.34 -15.33 0.63
N ARG A 190 -19.10 -14.51 -0.40
CA ARG A 190 -19.49 -13.09 -0.39
C ARG A 190 -21.00 -12.91 -0.37
N TRP A 191 -21.74 -13.76 -1.11
CA TRP A 191 -23.20 -13.79 -1.08
C TRP A 191 -23.75 -14.09 0.32
N SER A 192 -23.09 -14.96 1.10
CA SER A 192 -23.61 -15.36 2.41
C SER A 192 -23.77 -14.19 3.40
N VAL A 193 -22.99 -13.12 3.24
CA VAL A 193 -23.01 -11.94 4.11
C VAL A 193 -23.80 -10.77 3.51
N GLU A 194 -24.49 -10.98 2.39
CA GLU A 194 -25.37 -9.98 1.82
C GLU A 194 -26.68 -9.87 2.60
N PRO A 195 -27.24 -8.65 2.76
CA PRO A 195 -28.53 -8.47 3.41
C PRO A 195 -29.62 -9.32 2.74
N ALA A 196 -30.36 -10.10 3.54
CA ALA A 196 -31.45 -10.98 3.10
C ALA A 196 -31.09 -12.07 2.06
N ALA A 197 -29.81 -12.28 1.75
CA ALA A 197 -29.38 -13.26 0.75
C ALA A 197 -29.72 -14.70 1.16
N VAL A 198 -29.29 -15.10 2.36
CA VAL A 198 -29.57 -16.43 2.92
C VAL A 198 -31.07 -16.62 3.15
N GLU A 199 -31.77 -15.58 3.63
CA GLU A 199 -33.23 -15.61 3.81
C GLU A 199 -33.94 -15.88 2.48
N GLY A 200 -33.54 -15.20 1.40
CA GLY A 200 -34.05 -15.43 0.05
C GLY A 200 -33.91 -16.87 -0.41
N PHE A 201 -32.76 -17.51 -0.15
CA PHE A 201 -32.56 -18.92 -0.46
C PHE A 201 -33.46 -19.84 0.36
N THR A 202 -33.69 -19.52 1.64
CA THR A 202 -34.59 -20.33 2.49
C THR A 202 -36.07 -20.24 2.14
N LEU A 203 -36.47 -19.25 1.30
CA LEU A 203 -37.82 -19.12 0.78
C LEU A 203 -38.11 -20.02 -0.43
N LEU A 204 -37.08 -20.63 -1.03
CA LEU A 204 -37.25 -21.57 -2.15
C LEU A 204 -37.95 -22.86 -1.68
N THR A 205 -38.46 -23.65 -2.61
CA THR A 205 -39.03 -24.97 -2.28
C THR A 205 -37.94 -25.91 -1.73
N ARG A 206 -38.31 -26.90 -0.90
CA ARG A 206 -37.32 -27.84 -0.32
C ARG A 206 -36.54 -28.60 -1.40
N ASP A 207 -37.22 -29.07 -2.44
CA ASP A 207 -36.59 -29.80 -3.54
C ASP A 207 -35.59 -28.92 -4.30
N GLU A 208 -35.91 -27.64 -4.48
CA GLU A 208 -35.02 -26.66 -5.11
C GLU A 208 -33.81 -26.32 -4.21
N GLN A 209 -34.02 -26.14 -2.90
CA GLN A 209 -32.93 -25.92 -1.93
C GLN A 209 -31.96 -27.11 -1.92
N ASP A 210 -32.49 -28.33 -1.82
CA ASP A 210 -31.68 -29.57 -1.76
C ASP A 210 -30.98 -29.83 -3.09
N GLY A 211 -31.64 -29.56 -4.21
CA GLY A 211 -31.09 -29.66 -5.56
C GLY A 211 -29.92 -28.70 -5.81
N LEU A 212 -30.13 -27.41 -5.56
CA LEU A 212 -29.10 -26.38 -5.70
C LEU A 212 -27.93 -26.63 -4.74
N THR A 213 -28.22 -26.99 -3.49
CA THR A 213 -27.19 -27.30 -2.50
C THR A 213 -26.31 -28.46 -2.96
N ARG A 214 -26.91 -29.57 -3.42
CA ARG A 214 -26.14 -30.71 -3.94
C ARG A 214 -25.26 -30.31 -5.11
N TRP A 215 -25.80 -29.57 -6.08
CA TRP A 215 -25.04 -29.11 -7.24
C TRP A 215 -23.88 -28.19 -6.85
N LEU A 216 -24.12 -27.19 -5.99
CA LEU A 216 -23.09 -26.25 -5.54
C LEU A 216 -21.97 -26.95 -4.73
N VAL A 217 -22.34 -27.95 -3.92
CA VAL A 217 -21.36 -28.76 -3.17
C VAL A 217 -20.56 -29.68 -4.09
N ASP A 218 -21.18 -30.25 -5.12
CA ASP A 218 -20.47 -31.08 -6.11
C ASP A 218 -19.47 -30.27 -6.92
N GLU A 219 -19.85 -29.06 -7.32
CA GLU A 219 -19.05 -28.14 -8.13
C GLU A 219 -17.90 -27.53 -7.32
N PHE A 220 -18.22 -26.92 -6.17
CA PHE A 220 -17.25 -26.15 -5.38
C PHE A 220 -16.70 -26.89 -4.17
N ARG A 221 -17.04 -28.18 -4.00
CA ARG A 221 -16.44 -29.11 -3.05
C ARG A 221 -16.56 -28.64 -1.58
N ARG A 222 -15.45 -28.75 -0.85
CA ARG A 222 -15.38 -28.63 0.61
C ARG A 222 -15.85 -27.26 1.14
N PRO A 223 -15.41 -26.10 0.60
CA PRO A 223 -15.87 -24.82 1.14
C PRO A 223 -17.39 -24.61 0.97
N ALA A 224 -17.97 -25.06 -0.14
CA ALA A 224 -19.43 -25.03 -0.33
C ALA A 224 -20.14 -25.98 0.64
N ARG A 225 -19.58 -27.16 0.92
CA ARG A 225 -20.13 -28.08 1.93
C ARG A 225 -20.23 -27.42 3.31
N ALA A 226 -19.20 -26.69 3.73
CA ALA A 226 -19.22 -25.96 5.00
C ALA A 226 -20.23 -24.80 5.01
N LEU A 227 -20.27 -24.00 3.92
CA LEU A 227 -21.25 -22.92 3.77
C LEU A 227 -22.70 -23.43 3.87
N PHE A 228 -23.04 -24.45 3.09
CA PHE A 228 -24.41 -24.97 3.07
C PHE A 228 -24.78 -25.78 4.32
N ALA A 229 -23.81 -26.34 5.05
CA ALA A 229 -24.05 -26.86 6.40
C ALA A 229 -24.53 -25.73 7.35
N LEU A 230 -23.91 -24.55 7.30
CA LEU A 230 -24.34 -23.38 8.08
C LEU A 230 -25.71 -22.86 7.63
N VAL A 231 -25.97 -22.80 6.32
CA VAL A 231 -27.29 -22.43 5.78
C VAL A 231 -28.37 -23.38 6.29
N GLY A 232 -28.10 -24.70 6.28
CA GLY A 232 -29.04 -25.72 6.75
C GLY A 232 -29.44 -25.60 8.22
N VAL A 233 -28.59 -25.03 9.08
CA VAL A 233 -28.90 -24.74 10.49
C VAL A 233 -29.28 -23.27 10.77
N GLY A 234 -29.55 -22.48 9.72
CA GLY A 234 -29.98 -21.09 9.85
C GLY A 234 -28.89 -20.10 10.23
N ARG A 235 -27.62 -20.41 9.94
CA ARG A 235 -26.42 -19.63 10.31
C ARG A 235 -25.55 -19.24 9.12
N GLY A 236 -26.10 -19.27 7.90
CA GLY A 236 -25.36 -18.95 6.68
C GLY A 236 -24.69 -17.57 6.69
N ALA A 237 -25.30 -16.58 7.36
CA ALA A 237 -24.74 -15.23 7.50
C ALA A 237 -23.42 -15.20 8.30
N ASP A 238 -23.19 -16.19 9.16
CA ASP A 238 -21.96 -16.30 9.94
C ASP A 238 -20.85 -17.07 9.19
N ALA A 239 -21.03 -17.44 7.92
CA ALA A 239 -20.03 -18.22 7.19
C ALA A 239 -18.67 -17.54 7.07
N LEU A 240 -18.59 -16.31 6.53
CA LEU A 240 -17.31 -15.59 6.47
C LEU A 240 -16.72 -15.33 7.87
N PRO A 241 -17.47 -14.77 8.85
CA PRO A 241 -16.96 -14.59 10.21
C PRO A 241 -16.42 -15.87 10.85
N LEU A 242 -17.16 -16.98 10.74
CA LEU A 242 -16.76 -18.27 11.29
C LEU A 242 -15.56 -18.86 10.55
N GLY A 243 -15.44 -18.63 9.25
CA GLY A 243 -14.27 -19.04 8.46
C GLY A 243 -12.97 -18.42 8.98
N LEU A 244 -12.99 -17.13 9.36
CA LEU A 244 -11.83 -16.48 9.99
C LEU A 244 -11.50 -17.07 11.38
N VAL A 245 -12.53 -17.40 12.16
CA VAL A 245 -12.35 -18.07 13.45
C VAL A 245 -11.78 -19.48 13.26
N CYS A 246 -12.25 -20.21 12.26
CA CYS A 246 -11.75 -21.54 11.91
C CYS A 246 -10.29 -21.48 11.48
N ASP A 247 -9.91 -20.49 10.65
CA ASP A 247 -8.51 -20.26 10.26
C ASP A 247 -7.62 -20.13 11.50
N ALA A 248 -8.03 -19.27 12.44
CA ALA A 248 -7.28 -19.05 13.67
C ALA A 248 -7.20 -20.30 14.57
N LEU A 249 -8.25 -21.12 14.63
CA LEU A 249 -8.30 -22.24 15.59
C LEU A 249 -7.78 -23.57 15.02
N TRP A 250 -7.80 -23.78 13.70
CA TRP A 250 -7.33 -25.02 13.05
C TRP A 250 -5.84 -25.04 12.72
N THR A 251 -5.13 -23.93 12.97
CA THR A 251 -3.67 -23.82 12.82
C THR A 251 -2.89 -24.05 14.12
N VAL A 252 -3.56 -24.14 15.27
CA VAL A 252 -2.92 -24.34 16.58
C VAL A 252 -3.63 -25.37 17.46
N ASP A 253 -2.86 -26.23 18.14
CA ASP A 253 -3.40 -27.30 18.98
C ASP A 253 -3.34 -26.97 20.49
N THR A 254 -3.76 -25.76 20.86
CA THR A 254 -3.87 -25.41 22.29
C THR A 254 -5.09 -26.09 22.93
N PRO A 255 -5.10 -26.35 24.26
CA PRO A 255 -6.27 -26.92 24.93
C PRO A 255 -7.54 -26.05 24.82
N GLU A 256 -7.38 -24.73 24.69
CA GLU A 256 -8.47 -23.80 24.44
C GLU A 256 -9.00 -23.94 23.02
N ALA A 257 -8.11 -23.98 22.01
CA ALA A 257 -8.48 -24.18 20.61
C ALA A 257 -9.22 -25.50 20.40
N LEU A 258 -8.70 -26.63 20.90
CA LEU A 258 -9.35 -27.95 20.78
C LEU A 258 -10.77 -27.95 21.38
N ARG A 259 -10.96 -27.30 22.54
CA ARG A 259 -12.29 -27.16 23.14
C ARG A 259 -13.23 -26.28 22.31
N ALA A 260 -12.69 -25.25 21.66
CA ALA A 260 -13.46 -24.38 20.79
C ALA A 260 -13.83 -25.07 19.47
N ARG A 261 -12.95 -25.90 18.90
CA ARG A 261 -13.23 -26.71 17.71
C ARG A 261 -14.48 -27.59 17.89
N GLY A 262 -14.59 -28.31 19.02
CA GLY A 262 -15.79 -29.11 19.31
C GLY A 262 -17.08 -28.28 19.46
N ARG A 263 -17.01 -27.04 19.96
CA ARG A 263 -18.17 -26.11 19.97
C ARG A 263 -18.52 -25.65 18.56
N ILE A 264 -17.53 -25.47 17.70
CA ILE A 264 -17.70 -25.05 16.31
C ILE A 264 -18.28 -26.19 15.46
N GLU A 265 -17.87 -27.44 15.66
CA GLU A 265 -18.48 -28.62 15.02
C GLU A 265 -19.99 -28.69 15.31
N GLN A 266 -20.39 -28.48 16.57
CA GLN A 266 -21.80 -28.34 16.95
C GLN A 266 -22.43 -27.10 16.31
N TYR A 267 -21.66 -26.03 16.14
CA TYR A 267 -22.13 -24.80 15.51
C TYR A 267 -22.47 -24.99 14.03
N PHE A 268 -21.71 -25.83 13.32
CA PHE A 268 -21.96 -26.28 11.95
C PHE A 268 -23.14 -27.28 11.81
N GLY A 269 -23.74 -27.73 12.92
CA GLY A 269 -24.77 -28.77 12.88
C GLY A 269 -24.21 -30.19 12.78
N GLY A 270 -22.99 -30.43 13.28
CA GLY A 270 -22.36 -31.76 13.31
C GLY A 270 -21.41 -32.05 12.15
N LEU A 271 -20.89 -31.01 11.48
CA LEU A 271 -19.81 -31.17 10.51
C LEU A 271 -18.49 -31.43 11.23
N ASP A 272 -18.10 -32.69 11.30
CA ASP A 272 -16.85 -33.19 11.88
C ASP A 272 -15.90 -33.62 10.75
N ASP A 273 -15.39 -32.65 9.98
CA ASP A 273 -14.41 -32.88 8.92
C ASP A 273 -13.41 -31.72 8.86
N ASP A 274 -12.30 -31.92 9.57
CA ASP A 274 -11.12 -31.05 9.64
C ASP A 274 -10.63 -30.53 8.28
N ALA A 275 -10.62 -31.40 7.25
CA ALA A 275 -10.12 -31.02 5.94
C ALA A 275 -11.11 -30.11 5.20
N THR A 276 -12.40 -30.26 5.49
CA THR A 276 -13.45 -29.36 5.00
C THR A 276 -13.38 -28.00 5.70
N VAL A 277 -13.22 -27.99 7.03
CA VAL A 277 -13.11 -26.75 7.81
C VAL A 277 -11.89 -25.92 7.38
N ARG A 278 -10.71 -26.55 7.20
CA ARG A 278 -9.50 -25.84 6.74
C ARG A 278 -9.66 -25.23 5.34
N GLY A 279 -10.23 -25.97 4.39
CA GLY A 279 -10.45 -25.44 3.04
C GLY A 279 -11.46 -24.29 3.00
N PHE A 280 -12.50 -24.36 3.85
CA PHE A 280 -13.45 -23.28 4.04
C PHE A 280 -12.82 -22.04 4.66
N ALA A 281 -11.99 -22.23 5.69
CA ALA A 281 -11.28 -21.15 6.37
C ALA A 281 -10.35 -20.38 5.42
N ASP A 282 -9.54 -21.09 4.63
CA ASP A 282 -8.63 -20.48 3.64
C ASP A 282 -9.41 -19.65 2.60
N ALA A 283 -10.52 -20.19 2.08
CA ALA A 283 -11.38 -19.47 1.16
C ALA A 283 -12.00 -18.20 1.80
N ALA A 284 -12.46 -18.29 3.05
CA ALA A 284 -13.02 -17.16 3.77
C ALA A 284 -11.97 -16.05 4.01
N VAL A 285 -10.75 -16.42 4.41
CA VAL A 285 -9.63 -15.48 4.56
C VAL A 285 -9.34 -14.77 3.25
N GLY A 286 -9.29 -15.49 2.12
CA GLY A 286 -9.06 -14.89 0.80
C GLY A 286 -10.17 -13.92 0.36
N VAL A 287 -11.43 -14.20 0.70
CA VAL A 287 -12.56 -13.30 0.39
C VAL A 287 -12.50 -12.04 1.24
N VAL A 288 -12.32 -12.18 2.55
CA VAL A 288 -12.28 -11.03 3.47
C VAL A 288 -11.09 -10.12 3.17
N ASP A 289 -9.93 -10.68 2.82
CA ASP A 289 -8.77 -9.91 2.37
C ASP A 289 -9.09 -9.01 1.17
N GLY A 290 -9.75 -9.58 0.16
CA GLY A 290 -10.22 -8.84 -1.00
C GLY A 290 -11.22 -7.75 -0.61
N MET A 291 -12.13 -8.03 0.34
CA MET A 291 -13.09 -7.03 0.82
C MET A 291 -12.42 -5.87 1.55
N LEU A 292 -11.40 -6.13 2.36
CA LEU A 292 -10.68 -5.10 3.15
C LEU A 292 -9.83 -4.19 2.26
N THR A 293 -9.34 -4.71 1.13
CA THR A 293 -8.48 -3.98 0.17
C THR A 293 -9.24 -3.44 -1.04
N ASP A 294 -10.56 -3.66 -1.12
CA ASP A 294 -11.42 -3.20 -2.22
C ASP A 294 -11.40 -1.67 -2.35
N ARG A 295 -11.53 -1.15 -3.57
CA ARG A 295 -11.62 0.30 -3.84
C ARG A 295 -12.96 0.88 -3.40
N ASP A 296 -14.03 0.10 -3.39
CA ASP A 296 -15.36 0.52 -2.94
C ASP A 296 -15.44 0.61 -1.40
N PRO A 297 -15.70 1.80 -0.82
CA PRO A 297 -15.88 1.96 0.63
C PRO A 297 -17.02 1.13 1.22
N ALA A 298 -18.07 0.80 0.47
CA ALA A 298 -19.16 -0.04 0.96
C ALA A 298 -18.70 -1.48 1.20
N VAL A 299 -17.91 -2.04 0.27
CA VAL A 299 -17.34 -3.38 0.39
C VAL A 299 -16.35 -3.46 1.55
N ARG A 300 -15.48 -2.45 1.71
CA ARG A 300 -14.58 -2.36 2.87
C ARG A 300 -15.33 -2.35 4.19
N ARG A 301 -16.43 -1.59 4.30
CA ARG A 301 -17.27 -1.57 5.51
C ARG A 301 -17.92 -2.93 5.81
N GLN A 302 -18.35 -3.65 4.78
CA GLN A 302 -18.87 -5.01 4.95
C GLN A 302 -17.76 -5.96 5.45
N GLY A 303 -16.53 -5.83 4.93
CA GLY A 303 -15.37 -6.58 5.43
C GLY A 303 -15.07 -6.30 6.91
N GLN A 304 -15.16 -5.03 7.33
CA GLN A 304 -15.04 -4.65 8.73
C GLN A 304 -16.14 -5.26 9.62
N ALA A 305 -17.38 -5.27 9.15
CA ALA A 305 -18.49 -5.90 9.88
C ALA A 305 -18.30 -7.43 10.03
N VAL A 306 -17.70 -8.08 9.03
CA VAL A 306 -17.32 -9.50 9.11
C VAL A 306 -16.26 -9.72 10.20
N LEU A 307 -15.24 -8.85 10.28
CA LEU A 307 -14.24 -8.90 11.36
C LEU A 307 -14.88 -8.69 12.74
N ASP A 308 -15.75 -7.70 12.89
CA ASP A 308 -16.47 -7.42 14.15
C ASP A 308 -17.26 -8.66 14.61
N ARG A 309 -17.94 -9.32 13.66
CA ARG A 309 -18.68 -10.54 13.95
C ARG A 309 -17.76 -11.71 14.29
N ALA A 310 -16.62 -11.85 13.62
CA ALA A 310 -15.64 -12.89 13.93
C ALA A 310 -15.08 -12.75 15.36
N GLU A 311 -14.81 -11.52 15.80
CA GLU A 311 -14.39 -11.24 17.19
C GLU A 311 -15.48 -11.62 18.21
N GLN A 312 -16.75 -11.35 17.90
CA GLN A 312 -17.87 -11.80 18.74
C GLN A 312 -17.95 -13.33 18.83
N LEU A 313 -17.71 -14.03 17.73
CA LEU A 313 -17.68 -15.50 17.70
C LEU A 313 -16.50 -16.04 18.51
N LEU A 314 -15.31 -15.42 18.47
CA LEU A 314 -14.18 -15.80 19.34
C LEU A 314 -14.54 -15.70 20.83
N ILE A 315 -15.24 -14.64 21.22
CA ILE A 315 -15.74 -14.47 22.60
C ILE A 315 -16.78 -15.55 22.92
N GLN A 316 -17.75 -15.77 22.04
CA GLN A 316 -18.79 -16.79 22.22
C GLN A 316 -18.19 -18.20 22.38
N PHE A 317 -17.14 -18.52 21.64
CA PHE A 317 -16.45 -19.79 21.73
C PHE A 317 -15.36 -19.80 22.81
N ASN A 318 -15.17 -18.74 23.58
CA ASN A 318 -14.12 -18.61 24.60
C ASN A 318 -12.75 -19.04 24.05
N ALA A 319 -12.35 -18.43 22.93
CA ALA A 319 -11.18 -18.81 22.14
C ALA A 319 -10.27 -17.63 21.76
N VAL A 320 -10.47 -16.46 22.38
CA VAL A 320 -9.72 -15.22 22.09
C VAL A 320 -8.22 -15.42 22.28
N GLY A 321 -7.80 -16.16 23.32
CA GLY A 321 -6.38 -16.39 23.59
C GLY A 321 -5.69 -17.20 22.50
N SER A 322 -6.41 -18.16 21.91
CA SER A 322 -5.92 -19.03 20.84
C SER A 322 -5.83 -18.34 19.48
N ALA A 323 -6.59 -17.26 19.26
CA ALA A 323 -6.55 -16.50 18.01
C ALA A 323 -5.39 -15.49 17.90
N GLY A 324 -4.51 -15.42 18.91
CA GLY A 324 -3.43 -14.43 18.98
C GLY A 324 -2.37 -14.51 17.87
N HIS A 325 -2.30 -15.60 17.10
CA HIS A 325 -1.39 -15.72 15.95
C HIS A 325 -2.06 -15.38 14.62
N SER A 326 -3.38 -15.07 14.61
CA SER A 326 -4.10 -14.76 13.38
C SER A 326 -3.48 -13.54 12.69
N GLN A 327 -3.39 -13.58 11.36
CA GLN A 327 -2.85 -12.48 10.55
C GLN A 327 -3.93 -11.51 10.06
N ILE A 328 -5.20 -11.81 10.32
CA ILE A 328 -6.36 -11.04 9.83
C ILE A 328 -7.31 -10.59 10.94
N LEU A 329 -7.34 -11.27 12.10
CA LEU A 329 -8.19 -10.91 13.24
C LEU A 329 -7.55 -9.83 14.13
N ARG A 330 -8.38 -9.04 14.81
CA ARG A 330 -7.94 -7.98 15.74
C ARG A 330 -7.33 -8.55 17.02
N ALA A 331 -7.76 -9.75 17.45
CA ALA A 331 -7.09 -10.50 18.50
C ALA A 331 -5.61 -10.76 18.18
N GLY A 332 -5.32 -11.13 16.92
CA GLY A 332 -3.96 -11.33 16.40
C GLY A 332 -3.15 -10.03 16.34
N LEU A 333 -3.75 -8.95 15.84
CA LEU A 333 -3.14 -7.62 15.82
C LEU A 333 -2.77 -7.14 17.24
N SER A 334 -3.71 -7.27 18.18
CA SER A 334 -3.52 -6.86 19.58
C SER A 334 -2.39 -7.66 20.24
N ARG A 335 -2.28 -8.96 19.92
CA ARG A 335 -1.16 -9.78 20.38
C ARG A 335 0.16 -9.31 19.78
N CYS A 336 0.21 -9.01 18.48
CA CYS A 336 1.42 -8.48 17.84
C CYS A 336 1.87 -7.14 18.48
N ILE A 337 0.92 -6.25 18.79
CA ILE A 337 1.21 -4.98 19.48
C ILE A 337 1.78 -5.23 20.89
N GLY A 338 1.18 -6.15 21.64
CA GLY A 338 1.69 -6.55 22.95
C GLY A 338 3.08 -7.17 22.91
N ASP A 339 3.35 -8.01 21.91
CA ASP A 339 4.67 -8.61 21.70
C ASP A 339 5.72 -7.55 21.34
N VAL A 340 5.38 -6.58 20.50
CA VAL A 340 6.26 -5.43 20.19
C VAL A 340 6.57 -4.63 21.46
N ALA A 341 5.56 -4.31 22.26
CA ALA A 341 5.75 -3.57 23.50
C ALA A 341 6.69 -4.32 24.47
N ALA A 342 6.50 -5.63 24.63
CA ALA A 342 7.37 -6.47 25.45
C ALA A 342 8.80 -6.53 24.89
N ALA A 343 8.96 -6.69 23.57
CA ALA A 343 10.26 -6.75 22.91
C ALA A 343 11.03 -5.43 23.04
N LEU A 344 10.37 -4.27 22.88
CA LEU A 344 10.96 -2.95 23.10
C LEU A 344 11.47 -2.81 24.53
N LEU A 345 10.65 -3.16 25.53
CA LEU A 345 11.04 -3.08 26.94
C LEU A 345 12.19 -4.04 27.28
N SER A 346 12.16 -5.26 26.75
CA SER A 346 13.23 -6.24 26.94
C SER A 346 14.55 -5.76 26.35
N ALA A 347 14.51 -5.18 25.14
CA ALA A 347 15.68 -4.69 24.44
C ALA A 347 16.33 -3.46 25.10
N LEU A 348 15.60 -2.71 25.93
CA LEU A 348 16.18 -1.67 26.78
C LEU A 348 16.86 -2.21 28.05
N GLY A 349 16.62 -3.48 28.40
CA GLY A 349 17.28 -4.17 29.50
C GLY A 349 18.57 -4.88 29.07
N SER A 350 19.17 -5.65 29.99
CA SER A 350 20.38 -6.45 29.73
C SER A 350 20.10 -7.92 29.37
N ALA A 351 18.83 -8.30 29.21
CA ALA A 351 18.42 -9.66 28.89
C ALA A 351 18.46 -9.90 27.37
N GLY A 352 18.87 -11.11 26.97
CA GLY A 352 18.93 -11.53 25.56
C GLY A 352 17.67 -11.15 24.80
N VAL A 353 17.88 -10.51 23.66
CA VAL A 353 16.84 -9.79 22.92
C VAL A 353 15.98 -10.80 22.15
N PRO A 354 14.65 -10.91 22.40
CA PRO A 354 13.78 -11.47 21.37
C PRO A 354 13.96 -10.64 20.10
N ASP A 355 14.07 -11.27 18.93
CA ASP A 355 14.37 -10.57 17.68
C ASP A 355 13.35 -9.43 17.42
N LEU A 356 13.70 -8.22 17.87
CA LEU A 356 12.86 -7.03 17.78
C LEU A 356 12.56 -6.72 16.31
N ALA A 357 13.46 -7.07 15.39
CA ALA A 357 13.20 -6.94 13.96
C ALA A 357 12.07 -7.85 13.51
N ALA A 358 12.14 -9.16 13.82
CA ALA A 358 11.09 -10.11 13.47
C ALA A 358 9.72 -9.76 14.07
N VAL A 359 9.67 -9.28 15.32
CA VAL A 359 8.41 -8.92 15.98
C VAL A 359 7.80 -7.64 15.38
N VAL A 360 8.62 -6.64 15.06
CA VAL A 360 8.16 -5.42 14.37
C VAL A 360 7.73 -5.72 12.94
N ASP A 361 8.43 -6.60 12.23
CA ASP A 361 8.08 -7.02 10.88
C ASP A 361 6.73 -7.75 10.87
N ARG A 362 6.51 -8.68 11.81
CA ARG A 362 5.22 -9.36 11.98
C ARG A 362 4.05 -8.39 12.19
N LEU A 363 4.24 -7.33 12.98
CA LEU A 363 3.24 -6.27 13.12
C LEU A 363 3.02 -5.53 11.79
N ALA A 364 4.09 -5.20 11.07
CA ALA A 364 4.02 -4.46 9.81
C ALA A 364 3.36 -5.26 8.68
N THR A 365 3.53 -6.58 8.66
CA THR A 365 2.93 -7.49 7.66
C THR A 365 1.52 -7.97 8.04
N HIS A 366 1.02 -7.66 9.23
CA HIS A 366 -0.34 -8.01 9.63
C HIS A 366 -1.35 -7.31 8.71
N ARG A 367 -2.40 -7.99 8.26
CA ARG A 367 -3.31 -7.45 7.22
C ARG A 367 -4.04 -6.18 7.66
N LEU A 368 -4.35 -6.09 8.96
CA LEU A 368 -4.95 -4.89 9.57
C LEU A 368 -3.96 -3.77 9.91
N ALA A 369 -2.67 -3.93 9.64
CA ALA A 369 -1.67 -2.90 9.93
C ALA A 369 -1.87 -1.62 9.09
N GLY A 370 -2.52 -1.74 7.92
CA GLY A 370 -2.84 -0.61 7.03
C GLY A 370 -3.82 0.41 7.62
N GLU A 371 -4.63 0.03 8.61
CA GLU A 371 -5.50 0.98 9.34
C GLU A 371 -4.72 1.82 10.38
N GLY A 372 -3.52 1.37 10.74
CA GLY A 372 -2.65 2.00 11.73
C GLY A 372 -1.24 2.22 11.20
N THR A 373 -1.10 2.75 9.99
CA THR A 373 0.21 3.04 9.36
C THR A 373 1.09 3.90 10.27
N ASP A 374 0.51 4.88 10.95
CA ASP A 374 1.22 5.71 11.93
C ASP A 374 1.75 4.91 13.11
N ARG A 375 0.97 3.96 13.64
CA ARG A 375 1.42 3.07 14.73
C ARG A 375 2.65 2.27 14.28
N VAL A 376 2.60 1.68 13.09
CA VAL A 376 3.73 0.93 12.54
C VAL A 376 4.95 1.84 12.36
N ARG A 377 4.75 3.06 11.85
CA ARG A 377 5.82 4.07 11.73
C ARG A 377 6.42 4.41 13.09
N ARG A 378 5.61 4.70 14.11
CA ARG A 378 6.06 5.01 15.49
C ARG A 378 6.80 3.82 16.13
N VAL A 379 6.33 2.59 15.93
CA VAL A 379 7.02 1.37 16.37
C VAL A 379 8.40 1.23 15.71
N ARG A 380 8.51 1.46 14.39
CA ARG A 380 9.81 1.45 13.69
C ARG A 380 10.75 2.55 14.21
N MET A 381 10.23 3.72 14.56
CA MET A 381 11.02 4.79 15.18
C MET A 381 11.49 4.40 16.58
N ALA A 382 10.65 3.77 17.40
CA ALA A 382 11.06 3.25 18.71
C ALA A 382 12.15 2.17 18.58
N GLN A 383 12.02 1.28 17.60
CA GLN A 383 13.06 0.28 17.29
C GLN A 383 14.40 0.94 16.92
N ARG A 384 14.38 1.99 16.09
CA ARG A 384 15.59 2.76 15.73
C ARG A 384 16.24 3.41 16.94
N LEU A 385 15.45 3.97 17.87
CA LEU A 385 15.97 4.52 19.12
C LEU A 385 16.61 3.44 20.01
N VAL A 386 16.00 2.26 20.11
CA VAL A 386 16.57 1.12 20.84
C VAL A 386 17.93 0.72 20.23
N ARG A 387 18.04 0.66 18.90
CA ARG A 387 19.33 0.39 18.22
C ARG A 387 20.37 1.46 18.53
N TRP A 388 20.00 2.74 18.41
CA TRP A 388 20.89 3.85 18.76
C TRP A 388 21.34 3.80 20.22
N LEU A 389 20.46 3.43 21.14
CA LEU A 389 20.81 3.23 22.56
C LEU A 389 21.84 2.11 22.77
N GLY A 390 21.87 1.11 21.90
CA GLY A 390 22.87 0.03 21.90
C GLY A 390 24.23 0.40 21.31
N VAL A 391 24.33 1.53 20.58
CA VAL A 391 25.60 2.01 20.01
C VAL A 391 26.29 2.94 21.02
N PRO A 392 27.62 2.83 21.22
CA PRO A 392 28.37 3.80 22.01
C PRO A 392 28.39 5.17 21.30
N VAL A 393 28.07 6.23 22.04
CA VAL A 393 28.04 7.60 21.50
C VAL A 393 28.99 8.48 22.31
N GLU A 394 30.04 8.96 21.66
CA GLU A 394 31.00 9.88 22.26
C GLU A 394 30.46 11.33 22.25
N PRO A 395 30.74 12.13 23.31
CA PRO A 395 30.38 13.53 23.34
C PRO A 395 31.15 14.35 22.28
N PRO A 396 30.60 15.50 21.83
CA PRO A 396 31.24 16.31 20.81
C PRO A 396 32.58 16.89 21.28
N VAL A 397 33.60 16.80 20.44
CA VAL A 397 34.94 17.32 20.75
C VAL A 397 35.07 18.82 20.44
N SER A 398 34.24 19.34 19.53
CA SER A 398 34.19 20.75 19.12
C SER A 398 32.78 21.14 18.67
N VAL A 399 32.53 22.44 18.46
CA VAL A 399 31.26 22.90 17.86
C VAL A 399 31.07 22.34 16.45
N ALA A 400 32.14 22.30 15.64
CA ALA A 400 32.08 21.76 14.29
C ALA A 400 31.74 20.26 14.26
N ASP A 401 32.31 19.47 15.18
CA ASP A 401 31.98 18.06 15.35
C ASP A 401 30.51 17.88 15.80
N GLY A 402 30.05 18.67 16.77
CA GLY A 402 28.65 18.65 17.22
C GLY A 402 27.65 18.99 16.11
N VAL A 403 27.89 20.08 15.36
CA VAL A 403 27.05 20.48 14.22
C VAL A 403 27.05 19.42 13.12
N HIS A 404 28.21 18.82 12.83
CA HIS A 404 28.30 17.76 11.83
C HIS A 404 27.51 16.51 12.25
N ARG A 405 27.69 16.03 13.49
CA ARG A 405 26.97 14.87 14.02
C ARG A 405 25.48 15.13 14.19
N GLN A 406 25.08 16.37 14.48
CA GLN A 406 23.68 16.76 14.54
C GLN A 406 22.99 16.59 13.18
N VAL A 407 23.64 16.95 12.07
CA VAL A 407 23.07 16.76 10.72
C VAL A 407 23.19 15.31 10.25
N ALA A 408 24.32 14.66 10.53
CA ALA A 408 24.58 13.31 10.04
C ALA A 408 23.82 12.22 10.83
N GLU A 409 23.65 12.38 12.14
CA GLU A 409 23.16 11.33 13.04
C GLU A 409 22.10 11.80 14.03
N TRP A 410 22.34 12.83 14.83
CA TRP A 410 21.47 13.12 15.98
C TRP A 410 20.15 13.80 15.59
N GLY A 411 20.07 14.46 14.44
CA GLY A 411 18.81 14.91 13.84
C GLY A 411 17.87 13.75 13.48
N TRP A 412 18.41 12.58 13.14
CA TRP A 412 17.63 11.36 12.95
C TRP A 412 17.07 10.84 14.28
N VAL A 413 17.85 10.95 15.36
CA VAL A 413 17.40 10.63 16.72
C VAL A 413 16.27 11.57 17.12
N ASP A 414 16.40 12.87 16.86
CA ASP A 414 15.39 13.88 17.16
C ASP A 414 14.08 13.61 16.37
N LEU A 415 14.18 13.20 15.10
CA LEU A 415 13.04 12.74 14.29
C LEU A 415 12.34 11.53 14.92
N ALA A 416 13.10 10.49 15.29
CA ALA A 416 12.53 9.30 15.90
C ALA A 416 11.89 9.61 17.27
N LEU A 417 12.50 10.49 18.06
CA LEU A 417 11.95 10.98 19.32
C LEU A 417 10.62 11.73 19.13
N ASN A 418 10.48 12.53 18.06
CA ASN A 418 9.21 13.19 17.73
C ASN A 418 8.09 12.16 17.52
N HIS A 419 8.35 11.12 16.73
CA HIS A 419 7.37 10.05 16.47
C HIS A 419 6.99 9.26 17.72
N VAL A 420 7.96 8.89 18.55
CA VAL A 420 7.68 8.15 19.80
C VAL A 420 6.94 9.04 20.80
N TRP A 421 7.23 10.34 20.84
CA TRP A 421 6.53 11.30 21.70
C TRP A 421 5.04 11.45 21.35
N ALA A 422 4.68 11.39 20.05
CA ALA A 422 3.27 11.41 19.63
C ALA A 422 2.45 10.24 20.21
N GLY A 423 3.10 9.16 20.64
CA GLY A 423 2.52 8.16 21.53
C GLY A 423 1.66 7.10 20.85
N GLU A 424 0.77 6.51 21.62
CA GLU A 424 -0.23 5.52 21.22
C GLU A 424 -1.53 5.80 22.00
N ASP A 425 -2.67 5.48 21.42
CA ASP A 425 -3.96 5.99 21.88
C ASP A 425 -4.78 4.86 22.54
N VAL A 426 -4.62 3.63 22.05
CA VAL A 426 -5.49 2.49 22.40
C VAL A 426 -4.79 1.47 23.31
N HIS A 427 -3.48 1.26 23.14
CA HIS A 427 -2.74 0.14 23.73
C HIS A 427 -1.81 0.57 24.88
N PRO A 428 -2.19 0.39 26.17
CA PRO A 428 -1.41 0.88 27.31
C PRO A 428 -0.03 0.24 27.47
N GLU A 429 0.13 -1.01 27.05
CA GLU A 429 1.42 -1.70 27.00
C GLU A 429 2.40 -1.02 26.04
N LEU A 430 1.93 -0.61 24.86
CA LEU A 430 2.75 0.11 23.89
C LEU A 430 3.04 1.55 24.35
N GLN A 431 2.07 2.23 24.96
CA GLN A 431 2.28 3.54 25.60
C GLN A 431 3.42 3.49 26.62
N ARG A 432 3.43 2.50 27.51
CA ARG A 432 4.51 2.30 28.49
C ARG A 432 5.86 2.03 27.83
N ALA A 433 5.87 1.21 26.77
CA ALA A 433 7.10 0.93 26.02
C ALA A 433 7.66 2.19 25.36
N PHE A 434 6.82 2.99 24.69
CA PHE A 434 7.22 4.28 24.11
C PHE A 434 7.75 5.26 25.16
N GLY A 435 7.08 5.38 26.31
CA GLY A 435 7.58 6.21 27.42
C GLY A 435 8.98 5.81 27.88
N ALA A 436 9.22 4.52 28.09
CA ALA A 436 10.53 4.02 28.54
C ALA A 436 11.64 4.17 27.49
N VAL A 437 11.33 3.98 26.19
CA VAL A 437 12.28 4.23 25.09
C VAL A 437 12.61 5.71 25.00
N HIS A 438 11.57 6.57 25.02
CA HIS A 438 11.71 8.02 24.92
C HIS A 438 12.57 8.57 26.05
N GLU A 439 12.28 8.23 27.31
CA GLU A 439 13.00 8.74 28.47
C GLU A 439 14.50 8.46 28.39
N ARG A 440 14.90 7.21 28.08
CA ARG A 440 16.30 6.81 27.96
C ARG A 440 17.01 7.51 26.80
N ALA A 441 16.37 7.55 25.62
CA ALA A 441 16.95 8.19 24.44
C ALA A 441 17.07 9.70 24.62
N TYR A 442 16.05 10.33 25.19
CA TYR A 442 15.99 11.75 25.44
C TYR A 442 17.02 12.18 26.48
N GLN A 443 17.23 11.39 27.55
CA GLN A 443 18.28 11.67 28.54
C GLN A 443 19.67 11.65 27.91
N ARG A 444 20.00 10.64 27.08
CA ARG A 444 21.28 10.60 26.34
C ARG A 444 21.44 11.81 25.41
N ARG A 445 20.38 12.22 24.72
CA ARG A 445 20.40 13.43 23.88
C ARG A 445 20.70 14.68 24.72
N ARG A 446 20.06 14.82 25.88
CA ARG A 446 20.28 15.92 26.82
C ARG A 446 21.72 16.00 27.33
N ASP A 447 22.37 14.86 27.56
CA ASP A 447 23.77 14.81 27.96
C ASP A 447 24.70 15.29 26.83
N LEU A 448 24.37 15.01 25.56
CA LEU A 448 25.07 15.56 24.39
C LEU A 448 24.87 17.07 24.26
N ASP A 449 23.66 17.58 24.51
CA ASP A 449 23.39 19.03 24.54
C ASP A 449 24.20 19.74 25.63
N ARG A 450 24.31 19.15 26.83
CA ARG A 450 25.16 19.67 27.90
C ARG A 450 26.63 19.75 27.48
N ALA A 451 27.15 18.67 26.90
CA ALA A 451 28.55 18.62 26.44
C ALA A 451 28.81 19.63 25.32
N PHE A 452 27.88 19.76 24.36
CA PHE A 452 27.95 20.74 23.28
C PHE A 452 27.92 22.18 23.80
N ALA A 453 27.05 22.50 24.76
CA ALA A 453 26.95 23.83 25.34
C ALA A 453 28.29 24.33 25.92
N GLY A 454 29.04 23.44 26.58
CA GLY A 454 30.38 23.75 27.06
C GLY A 454 31.38 24.06 25.93
N ARG A 455 31.29 23.34 24.80
CA ARG A 455 32.10 23.64 23.58
C ARG A 455 31.66 24.94 22.93
N LEU A 456 30.36 25.23 22.92
CA LEU A 456 29.78 26.44 22.35
C LEU A 456 30.25 27.69 23.09
N ALA A 457 30.30 27.65 24.43
CA ALA A 457 30.82 28.75 25.24
C ALA A 457 32.27 29.10 24.88
N ALA A 458 33.14 28.09 24.79
CA ALA A 458 34.55 28.29 24.42
C ALA A 458 34.71 28.84 23.00
N TRP A 459 33.92 28.33 22.04
CA TRP A 459 33.94 28.81 20.65
C TRP A 459 33.39 30.23 20.51
N ALA A 460 32.34 30.58 21.25
CA ALA A 460 31.77 31.93 21.25
C ALA A 460 32.81 33.00 21.66
N THR A 461 33.66 32.66 22.64
CA THR A 461 34.74 33.53 23.12
C THR A 461 35.90 33.64 22.13
N ALA A 462 36.27 32.53 21.48
CA ALA A 462 37.38 32.49 20.54
C ALA A 462 37.14 33.33 19.27
N GLY A 463 35.87 33.46 18.85
CA GLY A 463 35.46 34.32 17.74
C GLY A 463 35.71 33.78 16.33
N PRO A 464 35.36 34.54 15.28
CA PRO A 464 35.27 34.02 13.91
C PRO A 464 36.55 33.50 13.26
N SER A 465 37.72 33.93 13.73
CA SER A 465 39.00 33.40 13.25
C SER A 465 39.25 31.93 13.63
N ASN A 466 38.41 31.35 14.50
CA ASN A 466 38.54 29.99 15.02
C ASN A 466 37.47 29.00 14.48
N ASP A 467 36.76 29.34 13.41
CA ASP A 467 35.74 28.45 12.83
C ASP A 467 36.32 27.23 12.10
N GLY A 468 37.55 27.35 11.59
CA GLY A 468 38.09 26.38 10.65
C GLY A 468 37.16 26.19 9.45
N ASP A 469 36.78 24.94 9.19
CA ASP A 469 35.90 24.59 8.06
C ASP A 469 34.40 24.73 8.35
N LEU A 470 34.01 25.03 9.60
CA LEU A 470 32.61 25.15 10.00
C LEU A 470 31.89 26.23 9.18
N LEU A 471 30.73 25.87 8.61
CA LEU A 471 29.83 26.88 8.08
C LEU A 471 29.11 27.57 9.23
N THR A 472 28.99 28.88 9.11
CA THR A 472 28.24 29.74 10.02
C THR A 472 27.23 30.52 9.19
N VAL A 473 26.13 30.94 9.81
CA VAL A 473 25.02 31.53 9.08
C VAL A 473 25.45 32.75 8.26
N GLU A 474 26.37 33.57 8.78
CA GLU A 474 26.93 34.73 8.11
C GLU A 474 27.94 34.41 6.99
N ASN A 475 28.49 33.19 6.95
CA ASN A 475 29.45 32.79 5.91
C ASN A 475 28.84 31.91 4.81
N LEU A 476 27.57 31.50 4.94
CA LEU A 476 26.89 30.67 3.94
C LEU A 476 26.86 31.32 2.56
N LEU A 477 26.35 32.55 2.45
CA LEU A 477 26.24 33.22 1.15
C LEU A 477 27.62 33.43 0.49
N PRO A 478 28.65 33.97 1.18
CA PRO A 478 30.00 34.05 0.62
C PRO A 478 30.59 32.73 0.13
N ARG A 479 30.36 31.62 0.84
CA ARG A 479 31.01 30.33 0.55
C ARG A 479 30.25 29.45 -0.43
N VAL A 480 28.92 29.57 -0.52
CA VAL A 480 28.07 28.67 -1.32
C VAL A 480 27.33 29.42 -2.42
N VAL A 481 26.66 30.54 -2.11
CA VAL A 481 25.80 31.24 -3.08
C VAL A 481 26.60 32.17 -3.99
N ASP A 482 27.47 33.01 -3.45
CA ASP A 482 28.25 33.98 -4.23
C ASP A 482 29.11 33.33 -5.34
N PRO A 483 29.76 32.14 -5.14
CA PRO A 483 30.44 31.42 -6.22
C PRO A 483 29.51 31.06 -7.38
N LEU A 484 28.27 30.62 -7.11
CA LEU A 484 27.28 30.30 -8.14
C LEU A 484 26.88 31.54 -8.94
N ILE A 485 26.65 32.66 -8.26
CA ILE A 485 26.28 33.93 -8.90
C ILE A 485 27.42 34.46 -9.79
N ARG A 486 28.69 34.31 -9.37
CA ARG A 486 29.87 34.64 -10.18
C ARG A 486 30.02 33.72 -11.40
N ALA A 487 29.65 32.45 -11.26
CA ALA A 487 29.59 31.49 -12.35
C ALA A 487 28.32 31.62 -13.22
N HIS A 488 27.58 32.73 -13.10
CA HIS A 488 26.37 33.02 -13.87
C HIS A 488 25.24 31.99 -13.72
N ARG A 489 25.19 31.28 -12.59
CA ARG A 489 24.12 30.34 -12.26
C ARG A 489 22.91 31.07 -11.68
N GLN A 490 21.72 30.54 -12.00
CA GLN A 490 20.47 30.97 -11.40
C GLN A 490 20.18 30.13 -10.15
N VAL A 491 19.99 30.81 -9.02
CA VAL A 491 19.83 30.20 -7.71
C VAL A 491 18.48 30.61 -7.13
N LEU A 492 17.75 29.63 -6.63
CA LEU A 492 16.67 29.81 -5.67
C LEU A 492 17.20 29.50 -4.28
N LEU A 493 17.26 30.51 -3.42
CA LEU A 493 17.57 30.35 -2.00
C LEU A 493 16.26 30.31 -1.20
N VAL A 494 15.97 29.18 -0.56
CA VAL A 494 14.83 29.03 0.34
C VAL A 494 15.31 29.02 1.78
N VAL A 495 14.78 29.93 2.58
CA VAL A 495 15.01 29.97 4.03
C VAL A 495 13.74 29.49 4.72
N LEU A 496 13.76 28.29 5.27
CA LEU A 496 12.68 27.74 6.09
C LEU A 496 12.91 28.17 7.54
N ASP A 497 12.21 29.22 7.98
CA ASP A 497 12.37 29.85 9.29
C ASP A 497 12.08 28.83 10.41
N GLY A 498 13.09 28.53 11.23
CA GLY A 498 13.00 27.53 12.30
C GLY A 498 13.19 26.07 11.88
N MET A 499 13.66 25.75 10.66
CA MET A 499 13.94 24.36 10.25
C MET A 499 15.11 23.75 11.06
N SER A 500 14.82 22.64 11.74
CA SER A 500 15.82 21.84 12.45
C SER A 500 16.39 20.69 11.59
N ALA A 501 17.45 20.03 12.07
CA ALA A 501 18.03 18.87 11.40
C ALA A 501 16.99 17.74 11.18
N ALA A 502 16.09 17.50 12.14
CA ALA A 502 15.03 16.48 12.01
C ALA A 502 14.07 16.79 10.84
N VAL A 503 13.69 18.05 10.66
CA VAL A 503 12.83 18.49 9.54
C VAL A 503 13.54 18.27 8.20
N SER A 504 14.85 18.52 8.13
CA SER A 504 15.61 18.29 6.89
C SER A 504 15.74 16.81 6.50
N VAL A 505 15.67 15.88 7.47
CA VAL A 505 15.67 14.44 7.19
C VAL A 505 14.40 14.07 6.43
N ASP A 506 13.23 14.46 6.94
CA ASP A 506 11.95 14.23 6.26
C ASP A 506 11.92 14.91 4.88
N LEU A 507 12.36 16.18 4.80
CA LEU A 507 12.35 16.93 3.55
C LEU A 507 13.25 16.29 2.49
N ALA A 508 14.47 15.92 2.85
CA ALA A 508 15.40 15.32 1.89
C ALA A 508 14.91 13.96 1.36
N ASP A 509 14.27 13.14 2.21
CA ASP A 509 13.69 11.86 1.80
C ASP A 509 12.61 12.08 0.73
N VAL A 510 11.69 13.02 0.96
CA VAL A 510 10.62 13.38 0.00
C VAL A 510 11.19 13.97 -1.29
N LEU A 511 12.19 14.84 -1.22
CA LEU A 511 12.76 15.50 -2.39
C LEU A 511 13.65 14.58 -3.24
N SER A 512 14.21 13.52 -2.67
CA SER A 512 15.08 12.56 -3.37
C SER A 512 14.43 11.90 -4.59
N HIS A 513 13.09 11.87 -4.65
CA HIS A 513 12.35 11.35 -5.79
C HIS A 513 12.43 12.23 -7.05
N GLN A 514 12.71 13.52 -6.90
CA GLN A 514 12.69 14.50 -8.00
C GLN A 514 13.99 15.30 -8.14
N TRP A 515 14.84 15.31 -7.12
CA TRP A 515 16.06 16.09 -7.02
C TRP A 515 17.24 15.22 -6.57
N VAL A 516 18.44 15.62 -6.99
CA VAL A 516 19.69 15.03 -6.48
C VAL A 516 20.34 16.02 -5.53
N GLU A 517 20.61 15.59 -4.29
CA GLU A 517 21.29 16.41 -3.29
C GLU A 517 22.81 16.42 -3.54
N TYR A 518 23.45 17.57 -3.35
CA TYR A 518 24.89 17.77 -3.51
C TYR A 518 25.53 18.36 -2.25
N ASP A 519 26.81 18.07 -2.07
CA ASP A 519 27.67 18.71 -1.08
C ASP A 519 28.41 19.83 -1.80
N ALA A 520 27.96 21.07 -1.58
CA ALA A 520 28.51 22.26 -2.22
C ALA A 520 29.98 22.57 -1.84
N LEU A 521 30.55 21.87 -0.83
CA LEU A 521 31.88 22.12 -0.30
C LEU A 521 32.75 20.86 -0.20
N ALA A 522 32.42 19.81 -0.95
CA ALA A 522 33.19 18.58 -0.93
C ALA A 522 34.60 18.76 -1.52
N GLY A 523 34.74 19.48 -2.64
CA GLY A 523 36.03 19.81 -3.26
C GLY A 523 36.92 18.61 -3.62
N GLY A 524 36.36 17.40 -3.69
CA GLY A 524 37.06 16.12 -3.93
C GLY A 524 37.13 15.18 -2.72
N GLY A 525 36.66 15.59 -1.54
CA GLY A 525 36.51 14.72 -0.37
C GLY A 525 35.23 13.87 -0.41
N VAL A 526 35.00 13.07 0.64
CA VAL A 526 33.75 12.33 0.82
C VAL A 526 32.59 13.32 1.02
N ALA A 527 31.60 13.27 0.13
CA ALA A 527 30.44 14.15 0.17
C ALA A 527 29.61 13.87 1.42
N ARG A 528 29.08 14.95 2.01
CA ARG A 528 28.21 14.85 3.19
C ARG A 528 27.25 16.02 3.25
N ARG A 529 26.10 15.81 3.90
CA ARG A 529 25.19 16.93 4.22
C ARG A 529 25.89 17.87 5.19
N ARG A 530 25.81 19.17 4.91
CA ARG A 530 26.51 20.20 5.69
C ARG A 530 25.57 20.77 6.76
N GLY A 531 26.11 20.96 7.95
CA GLY A 531 25.49 21.74 9.02
C GLY A 531 26.13 23.11 9.10
N ILE A 532 25.34 24.08 9.52
CA ILE A 532 25.74 25.47 9.70
C ILE A 532 25.42 25.85 11.16
N ALA A 533 26.30 26.62 11.79
CA ALA A 533 26.03 27.23 13.08
C ALA A 533 25.22 28.52 12.92
N ALA A 534 24.05 28.57 13.53
CA ALA A 534 23.22 29.78 13.64
C ALA A 534 23.94 30.88 14.45
N ALA A 535 23.49 32.13 14.29
CA ALA A 535 24.02 33.23 15.08
C ALA A 535 23.54 33.13 16.53
N LEU A 536 24.29 33.74 17.45
CA LEU A 536 23.98 33.72 18.89
C LEU A 536 23.48 35.10 19.32
N PRO A 537 22.33 35.22 20.02
CA PRO A 537 21.35 34.15 20.27
C PRO A 537 20.65 33.67 18.99
N THR A 538 20.16 32.43 19.00
CA THR A 538 19.50 31.73 17.87
C THR A 538 18.08 32.27 17.60
N LEU A 539 17.97 33.57 17.40
CA LEU A 539 16.73 34.28 17.06
C LEU A 539 16.69 34.62 15.57
N THR A 540 15.50 34.63 14.98
CA THR A 540 15.26 35.09 13.60
C THR A 540 15.90 36.45 13.30
N ALA A 541 15.63 37.44 14.17
CA ALA A 541 16.14 38.81 14.01
C ALA A 541 17.67 38.91 13.95
N VAL A 542 18.37 37.94 14.54
CA VAL A 542 19.83 37.87 14.54
C VAL A 542 20.32 36.98 13.40
N SER A 543 19.88 35.72 13.35
CA SER A 543 20.42 34.73 12.43
C SER A 543 20.06 35.00 10.98
N ARG A 544 18.80 35.36 10.69
CA ARG A 544 18.35 35.64 9.31
C ARG A 544 18.91 36.94 8.76
N THR A 545 18.97 37.97 9.60
CA THR A 545 19.67 39.22 9.24
C THR A 545 21.16 38.94 8.99
N SER A 546 21.80 38.12 9.82
CA SER A 546 23.22 37.76 9.65
C SER A 546 23.48 36.97 8.37
N LEU A 547 22.57 36.04 8.02
CA LEU A 547 22.59 35.29 6.76
C LEU A 547 22.67 36.24 5.57
N PHE A 548 21.68 37.12 5.44
CA PHE A 548 21.58 38.01 4.28
C PHE A 548 22.66 39.08 4.27
N ALA A 549 23.01 39.64 5.43
CA ALA A 549 24.09 40.63 5.52
C ALA A 549 25.48 40.04 5.24
N GLY A 550 25.66 38.73 5.41
CA GLY A 550 26.98 38.09 5.38
C GLY A 550 27.90 38.51 6.52
N ALA A 551 27.32 39.00 7.63
CA ALA A 551 28.04 39.45 8.82
C ALA A 551 27.13 39.39 10.05
N LEU A 552 27.68 39.03 11.22
CA LEU A 552 26.94 38.94 12.48
C LEU A 552 26.30 40.28 12.86
N ARG A 553 24.96 40.32 12.88
CA ARG A 553 24.18 41.50 13.26
C ARG A 553 22.71 41.17 13.53
N SER A 554 22.04 42.08 14.24
CA SER A 554 20.59 42.06 14.43
C SER A 554 19.90 43.04 13.49
N GLY A 555 18.66 42.74 13.10
CA GLY A 555 17.87 43.57 12.20
C GLY A 555 16.45 43.06 12.00
N THR A 556 15.83 43.56 10.94
CA THR A 556 14.43 43.34 10.56
C THR A 556 14.33 43.02 9.07
N GLN A 557 13.13 42.63 8.62
CA GLN A 557 12.83 42.48 7.19
C GLN A 557 13.27 43.68 6.33
N SER A 558 13.05 44.91 6.80
CA SER A 558 13.49 46.10 6.07
C SER A 558 15.02 46.20 5.95
N THR A 559 15.77 45.65 6.92
CA THR A 559 17.23 45.54 6.85
C THR A 559 17.63 44.53 5.77
N GLU A 560 16.92 43.41 5.69
CA GLU A 560 17.13 42.34 4.70
C GLU A 560 16.89 42.87 3.27
N GLU A 561 15.78 43.57 3.05
CA GLU A 561 15.46 44.23 1.76
C GLU A 561 16.51 45.28 1.35
N GLN A 562 16.99 46.09 2.31
CA GLN A 562 18.06 47.06 2.05
C GLN A 562 19.38 46.40 1.63
N VAL A 563 19.69 45.20 2.14
CA VAL A 563 20.89 44.45 1.73
C VAL A 563 20.78 43.98 0.28
N PHE A 564 19.61 43.47 -0.13
CA PHE A 564 19.35 43.10 -1.53
C PHE A 564 19.44 44.32 -2.46
N GLY A 565 18.90 45.48 -2.03
CA GLY A 565 18.95 46.72 -2.81
C GLY A 565 20.34 47.33 -3.05
N ARG A 566 21.39 46.82 -2.38
CA ARG A 566 22.78 47.26 -2.61
C ARG A 566 23.42 46.66 -3.87
N GLY A 567 22.73 45.77 -4.58
CA GLY A 567 23.17 45.22 -5.87
C GLY A 567 24.26 44.13 -5.78
N ARG A 568 24.52 43.56 -4.59
CA ARG A 568 25.57 42.52 -4.38
C ARG A 568 25.42 41.33 -5.33
N TRP A 569 24.19 40.94 -5.67
CA TRP A 569 23.88 39.78 -6.50
C TRP A 569 23.27 40.15 -7.86
N GLY A 570 23.36 41.42 -8.25
CA GLY A 570 22.68 41.99 -9.43
C GLY A 570 21.44 42.80 -9.06
N ASP A 571 21.08 43.75 -9.93
CA ASP A 571 19.93 44.66 -9.73
C ASP A 571 18.57 43.93 -9.81
N ASP A 572 18.57 42.75 -10.43
CA ASP A 572 17.43 41.84 -10.60
C ASP A 572 17.29 40.84 -9.44
N ALA A 573 18.21 40.82 -8.47
CA ALA A 573 18.06 39.98 -7.28
C ALA A 573 16.82 40.40 -6.47
N ARG A 574 16.07 39.40 -6.00
CA ARG A 574 14.81 39.62 -5.27
C ARG A 574 14.76 38.77 -4.01
N ILE A 575 14.16 39.32 -2.96
CA ILE A 575 13.82 38.62 -1.73
C ILE A 575 12.32 38.75 -1.46
N PHE A 576 11.68 37.65 -1.08
CA PHE A 576 10.28 37.60 -0.74
C PHE A 576 10.13 37.09 0.70
N HIS A 577 9.55 37.92 1.56
CA HIS A 577 9.22 37.59 2.95
C HIS A 577 7.70 37.44 3.08
N LYS A 578 7.25 36.54 3.96
CA LYS A 578 5.86 36.37 4.46
C LYS A 578 4.76 37.05 3.58
N GLY A 579 4.36 36.41 2.48
CA GLY A 579 3.16 36.79 1.72
C GLY A 579 3.39 37.50 0.38
N PRO A 580 3.80 36.74 -0.65
CA PRO A 580 2.96 36.73 -1.84
C PRO A 580 2.82 35.29 -2.39
N ALA A 581 2.49 34.35 -1.52
CA ALA A 581 2.57 32.94 -1.85
C ALA A 581 1.26 32.29 -2.29
N ARG A 582 0.12 32.97 -2.21
CA ARG A 582 -1.10 32.56 -2.91
C ARG A 582 -1.48 33.70 -3.82
N GLY A 583 -1.55 33.41 -5.11
CA GLY A 583 -1.99 34.40 -6.08
C GLY A 583 -3.50 34.61 -6.02
N GLY A 584 -4.05 35.22 -7.06
CA GLY A 584 -5.50 35.36 -7.20
C GLY A 584 -6.21 34.02 -7.38
N ALA A 585 -7.52 34.07 -7.67
CA ALA A 585 -8.27 32.88 -8.03
C ALA A 585 -7.62 32.17 -9.24
N GLY A 586 -7.20 30.91 -9.06
CA GLY A 586 -6.52 30.11 -10.09
C GLY A 586 -4.99 30.10 -9.99
N GLU A 587 -4.39 30.87 -9.08
CA GLU A 587 -2.94 30.97 -8.93
C GLU A 587 -2.46 30.38 -7.61
N VAL A 588 -1.54 29.42 -7.70
CA VAL A 588 -0.96 28.79 -6.50
C VAL A 588 0.08 29.69 -5.84
N LEU A 589 0.81 30.52 -6.61
CA LEU A 589 1.77 31.54 -6.15
C LEU A 589 1.39 32.90 -6.74
N ALA A 590 1.77 34.03 -6.12
CA ALA A 590 1.54 35.32 -6.75
C ALA A 590 2.39 35.51 -8.02
N GLY A 591 1.84 36.26 -8.97
CA GLY A 591 2.49 36.57 -10.25
C GLY A 591 3.92 37.08 -10.11
N GLU A 592 4.19 38.03 -9.21
CA GLU A 592 5.54 38.59 -9.04
C GLU A 592 6.61 37.55 -8.66
N LEU A 593 6.25 36.56 -7.82
CA LEU A 593 7.16 35.47 -7.45
C LEU A 593 7.35 34.49 -8.61
N ALA A 594 6.27 34.14 -9.30
CA ALA A 594 6.34 33.28 -10.48
C ALA A 594 7.19 33.92 -11.59
N ASP A 595 7.00 35.21 -11.84
CA ASP A 595 7.76 36.00 -12.81
C ASP A 595 9.24 36.09 -12.42
N ALA A 596 9.55 36.33 -11.14
CA ALA A 596 10.93 36.36 -10.66
C ALA A 596 11.63 35.01 -10.88
N LEU A 597 10.94 33.89 -10.63
CA LEU A 597 11.47 32.54 -10.87
C LEU A 597 11.63 32.24 -12.37
N ALA A 598 10.71 32.69 -13.22
CA ALA A 598 10.81 32.54 -14.67
C ALA A 598 11.83 33.49 -15.32
N SER A 599 12.24 34.55 -14.62
CA SER A 599 13.17 35.56 -15.13
C SER A 599 14.62 35.09 -15.20
N THR A 600 15.49 35.93 -15.75
CA THR A 600 16.95 35.70 -15.76
C THR A 600 17.64 36.02 -14.44
N ALA A 601 16.90 36.44 -13.40
CA ALA A 601 17.46 36.84 -12.11
C ALA A 601 18.38 35.77 -11.52
N ARG A 602 19.61 36.15 -11.18
CA ARG A 602 20.61 35.20 -10.67
C ARG A 602 20.28 34.69 -9.28
N LEU A 603 19.67 35.53 -8.43
CA LEU A 603 19.25 35.15 -7.08
C LEU A 603 17.80 35.53 -6.83
N VAL A 604 16.98 34.51 -6.55
CA VAL A 604 15.65 34.67 -5.97
C VAL A 604 15.69 34.04 -4.58
N SER A 605 15.40 34.84 -3.55
CA SER A 605 15.36 34.37 -2.17
C SER A 605 13.92 34.37 -1.64
N VAL A 606 13.51 33.29 -0.99
CA VAL A 606 12.16 33.13 -0.43
C VAL A 606 12.24 32.68 1.02
N VAL A 607 11.56 33.38 1.91
CA VAL A 607 11.46 33.01 3.33
C VAL A 607 10.09 32.39 3.62
N ILE A 608 10.07 31.19 4.18
CA ILE A 608 8.86 30.44 4.54
C ILE A 608 8.85 30.23 6.06
N ASN A 609 7.85 30.82 6.74
CA ASN A 609 7.79 30.86 8.20
C ASN A 609 6.99 29.70 8.84
N THR A 610 6.57 28.72 8.03
CA THR A 610 5.59 27.71 8.46
C THR A 610 6.06 26.90 9.66
N VAL A 611 7.36 26.61 9.77
CA VAL A 611 7.92 25.87 10.91
C VAL A 611 7.86 26.72 12.18
N ASP A 612 8.40 27.95 12.18
CA ASP A 612 8.34 28.84 13.36
C ASP A 612 6.91 29.21 13.80
N ASP A 613 6.01 29.51 12.85
CA ASP A 613 4.60 29.80 13.17
C ASP A 613 3.96 28.60 13.93
N SER A 614 4.34 27.36 13.57
CA SER A 614 3.89 26.14 14.26
C SER A 614 4.49 25.96 15.67
N LEU A 615 5.67 26.51 15.96
CA LEU A 615 6.25 26.50 17.31
C LEU A 615 5.45 27.39 18.27
N SER A 616 4.84 28.46 17.75
CA SER A 616 4.00 29.35 18.55
C SER A 616 2.56 28.83 18.73
N LEU A 617 1.95 28.29 17.68
CA LEU A 617 0.53 27.92 17.68
C LEU A 617 0.27 26.42 17.93
N GLY A 618 1.29 25.58 17.76
CA GLY A 618 1.11 24.13 17.64
C GLY A 618 0.71 23.71 16.22
N ARG A 619 0.72 22.40 15.97
CA ARG A 619 0.19 21.78 14.75
C ARG A 619 -1.09 21.03 15.09
N GLU A 620 -2.12 21.21 14.29
CA GLU A 620 -3.33 20.39 14.35
C GLU A 620 -3.05 19.06 13.62
N GLY A 621 -3.15 17.93 14.31
CA GLY A 621 -2.92 16.59 13.76
C GLY A 621 -2.06 15.69 14.65
N GLY A 622 -2.23 14.37 14.54
CA GLY A 622 -1.50 13.36 15.32
C GLY A 622 -0.16 12.92 14.71
N GLU A 623 0.23 13.47 13.55
CA GLU A 623 1.49 13.13 12.88
C GLU A 623 2.67 13.97 13.43
N ALA A 624 3.75 13.30 13.83
CA ALA A 624 4.94 13.95 14.38
C ALA A 624 5.97 14.42 13.33
N GLY A 625 5.83 13.97 12.08
CA GLY A 625 6.75 14.28 10.98
C GLY A 625 6.30 15.48 10.15
N TRP A 626 7.15 15.94 9.24
CA TRP A 626 6.78 16.98 8.26
C TRP A 626 6.57 16.37 6.88
N GLN A 627 5.41 16.62 6.29
CA GLN A 627 5.15 16.35 4.88
C GLN A 627 5.43 17.61 4.06
N LEU A 628 5.70 17.46 2.76
CA LEU A 628 5.91 18.61 1.87
C LEU A 628 4.67 19.52 1.82
N SER A 629 3.48 18.96 1.94
CA SER A 629 2.21 19.70 2.04
C SER A 629 2.09 20.54 3.31
N ASP A 630 2.82 20.18 4.38
CA ASP A 630 2.82 20.93 5.64
C ASP A 630 3.69 22.19 5.55
N LEU A 631 4.61 22.25 4.59
CA LEU A 631 5.56 23.36 4.40
C LEU A 631 5.02 24.43 3.43
N GLY A 632 3.71 24.70 3.55
CA GLY A 632 3.01 25.73 2.78
C GLY A 632 3.07 25.50 1.27
N PHE A 633 3.76 26.38 0.56
CA PHE A 633 3.84 26.40 -0.91
C PHE A 633 5.20 25.92 -1.44
N LEU A 634 6.02 25.29 -0.58
CA LEU A 634 7.35 24.81 -0.94
C LEU A 634 7.31 23.85 -2.14
N GLY A 635 6.35 22.92 -2.20
CA GLY A 635 6.19 22.01 -3.34
C GLY A 635 6.05 22.76 -4.66
N SER A 636 5.12 23.73 -4.74
CA SER A 636 4.89 24.55 -5.92
C SER A 636 6.10 25.42 -6.29
N LEU A 637 6.82 25.92 -5.29
CA LEU A 637 8.05 26.69 -5.48
C LEU A 637 9.15 25.83 -6.12
N LEU A 638 9.32 24.60 -5.63
CA LEU A 638 10.29 23.65 -6.18
C LEU A 638 9.90 23.22 -7.59
N ASP A 639 8.62 22.98 -7.88
CA ASP A 639 8.16 22.66 -9.24
C ASP A 639 8.48 23.77 -10.26
N LEU A 640 8.34 25.05 -9.87
CA LEU A 640 8.74 26.17 -10.71
C LEU A 640 10.25 26.33 -10.83
N ALA A 641 10.99 26.08 -9.75
CA ALA A 641 12.45 26.04 -9.82
C ALA A 641 12.94 24.96 -10.79
N ARG A 642 12.25 23.82 -10.81
CA ARG A 642 12.49 22.70 -11.71
C ARG A 642 12.27 23.09 -13.17
N SER A 643 11.15 23.75 -13.47
CA SER A 643 10.81 24.18 -14.84
C SER A 643 11.72 25.30 -15.35
N SER A 644 12.25 26.13 -14.46
CA SER A 644 13.20 27.21 -14.78
C SER A 644 14.68 26.80 -14.73
N GLY A 645 14.98 25.54 -14.38
CA GLY A 645 16.36 25.02 -14.34
C GLY A 645 17.25 25.65 -13.26
N ARG A 646 16.64 26.18 -12.18
CA ARG A 646 17.38 26.84 -11.08
C ARG A 646 18.05 25.82 -10.17
N ILE A 647 19.24 26.19 -9.67
CA ILE A 647 19.87 25.51 -8.54
C ILE A 647 19.08 25.87 -7.29
N VAL A 648 18.70 24.87 -6.49
CA VAL A 648 17.94 25.10 -5.26
C VAL A 648 18.87 24.95 -4.06
N VAL A 649 18.90 25.96 -3.20
CA VAL A 649 19.59 25.95 -1.91
C VAL A 649 18.55 26.15 -0.82
N ILE A 650 18.39 25.17 0.07
CA ILE A 650 17.46 25.23 1.20
C ILE A 650 18.26 25.24 2.50
N THR A 651 17.98 26.21 3.36
CA THR A 651 18.59 26.35 4.69
C THR A 651 17.56 26.87 5.70
N SER A 652 17.94 26.93 6.97
CA SER A 652 17.22 27.68 8.00
C SER A 652 17.97 28.95 8.40
N ASP A 653 17.36 29.75 9.25
CA ASP A 653 18.00 30.79 10.04
C ASP A 653 18.42 30.28 11.43
N HIS A 654 17.55 29.52 12.11
CA HIS A 654 17.85 28.80 13.34
C HIS A 654 17.12 27.44 13.38
N GLY A 655 17.54 26.57 14.29
CA GLY A 655 16.78 25.36 14.60
C GLY A 655 15.77 25.61 15.73
N HIS A 656 15.26 24.55 16.34
CA HIS A 656 14.30 24.65 17.44
C HIS A 656 14.38 23.45 18.39
N VAL A 657 13.79 23.65 19.57
CA VAL A 657 13.40 22.57 20.49
C VAL A 657 11.89 22.54 20.66
N LEU A 658 11.32 21.35 20.85
CA LEU A 658 9.89 21.18 21.10
C LEU A 658 9.59 21.16 22.60
N GLU A 659 8.43 21.68 22.98
CA GLU A 659 7.94 21.62 24.36
C GLU A 659 7.50 20.20 24.71
N ARG A 660 8.06 19.66 25.82
CA ARG A 660 7.86 18.28 26.28
C ARG A 660 7.74 18.17 27.80
N GLY A 661 6.97 19.07 28.41
CA GLY A 661 6.78 19.13 29.86
C GLY A 661 7.92 19.83 30.61
N GLY A 662 8.56 20.81 29.98
CA GLY A 662 9.65 21.58 30.57
C GLY A 662 9.24 22.39 31.79
N GLU A 663 10.22 22.76 32.59
CA GLU A 663 10.06 23.62 33.77
C GLU A 663 10.15 25.10 33.40
N LEU A 664 9.25 25.92 33.97
CA LEU A 664 9.36 27.38 33.90
C LEU A 664 10.36 27.87 34.95
N VAL A 665 11.54 28.30 34.51
CA VAL A 665 12.57 28.92 35.34
C VAL A 665 12.31 30.42 35.38
N ARG A 666 12.09 31.01 36.55
CA ARG A 666 11.85 32.46 36.66
C ARG A 666 13.16 33.24 36.51
N ALA A 667 13.18 34.17 35.58
CA ALA A 667 14.29 35.10 35.37
C ALA A 667 13.75 36.47 34.96
N ASP A 668 13.93 37.48 35.80
CA ASP A 668 13.46 38.85 35.52
C ASP A 668 14.19 39.48 34.32
N ASP A 669 15.38 38.97 34.01
CA ASP A 669 16.24 39.37 32.90
C ASP A 669 15.97 38.60 31.59
N ALA A 670 14.87 37.85 31.49
CA ALA A 670 14.55 37.02 30.32
C ALA A 670 14.13 37.83 29.07
N VAL A 671 14.99 37.83 28.05
CA VAL A 671 14.75 38.50 26.76
C VAL A 671 13.98 37.62 25.78
N SER A 672 14.11 36.30 25.88
CA SER A 672 13.34 35.33 25.11
C SER A 672 12.88 34.16 25.99
N ALA A 673 12.25 33.15 25.41
CA ALA A 673 11.95 31.91 26.13
C ALA A 673 13.21 31.12 26.50
N ARG A 674 14.34 31.40 25.84
CA ARG A 674 15.54 30.54 25.84
C ARG A 674 16.84 31.24 26.21
N HIS A 675 16.85 32.56 26.36
CA HIS A 675 17.98 33.29 26.93
C HIS A 675 17.55 34.50 27.74
N ARG A 676 18.45 34.93 28.62
CA ARG A 676 18.33 36.10 29.48
C ARG A 676 19.59 36.96 29.43
N THR A 677 19.44 38.24 29.77
CA THR A 677 20.51 39.25 29.75
C THR A 677 20.67 39.87 31.13
N GLY A 678 21.68 39.44 31.90
CA GLY A 678 21.88 39.98 33.24
C GLY A 678 23.18 39.48 33.85
N ALA A 679 23.62 40.13 34.93
CA ALA A 679 24.90 39.82 35.57
C ALA A 679 24.91 38.49 36.35
N ARG A 680 23.74 37.86 36.56
CA ARG A 680 23.65 36.56 37.26
C ARG A 680 24.38 35.48 36.45
N PRO A 681 25.30 34.71 37.06
CA PRO A 681 25.97 33.57 36.42
C PRO A 681 24.98 32.53 35.88
N ALA A 682 25.47 31.62 35.03
CA ALA A 682 24.68 30.49 34.54
C ALA A 682 24.43 29.45 35.65
N ASP A 683 23.17 29.02 35.78
CA ASP A 683 22.72 27.93 36.66
C ASP A 683 22.68 26.58 35.90
N ASP A 684 22.23 25.51 36.56
CA ASP A 684 22.02 24.21 35.89
C ASP A 684 21.02 24.34 34.72
N GLY A 685 21.32 23.70 33.60
CA GLY A 685 20.56 23.86 32.35
C GLY A 685 20.84 25.13 31.56
N GLU A 686 21.65 26.05 32.10
CA GLU A 686 22.10 27.28 31.44
C GLU A 686 23.57 27.19 31.03
N VAL A 687 23.97 28.04 30.09
CA VAL A 687 25.36 28.30 29.72
C VAL A 687 25.55 29.80 29.45
N GLU A 688 26.65 30.35 29.97
CA GLU A 688 27.06 31.71 29.66
C GLU A 688 27.82 31.73 28.33
N LEU A 689 27.36 32.57 27.40
CA LEU A 689 27.99 32.77 26.10
C LEU A 689 28.52 34.20 26.03
N THR A 690 29.82 34.33 25.82
CA THR A 690 30.52 35.63 25.71
C THR A 690 31.45 35.64 24.51
N GLY A 691 31.60 36.81 23.89
CA GLY A 691 32.57 37.03 22.81
C GLY A 691 31.94 37.48 21.49
N PRO A 692 32.76 37.74 20.46
CA PRO A 692 32.34 38.42 19.23
C PRO A 692 31.30 37.65 18.40
N ARG A 693 31.01 36.40 18.75
CA ARG A 693 29.94 35.57 18.19
C ARG A 693 28.54 35.94 18.68
N VAL A 694 28.46 36.62 19.83
CA VAL A 694 27.21 36.92 20.52
C VAL A 694 26.75 38.33 20.14
N VAL A 695 25.63 38.40 19.43
CA VAL A 695 24.98 39.65 19.01
C VAL A 695 24.00 40.09 20.09
N ALA A 696 24.55 40.63 21.16
CA ALA A 696 23.80 41.22 22.28
C ALA A 696 24.61 42.35 22.92
N GLU A 697 24.00 43.11 23.83
CA GLU A 697 24.72 44.12 24.60
C GLU A 697 25.89 43.49 25.36
N GLY A 698 27.08 44.13 25.28
CA GLY A 698 28.30 43.61 25.89
C GLY A 698 28.79 42.27 25.31
N ASN A 699 28.25 41.82 24.17
CA ASN A 699 28.54 40.53 23.55
C ASN A 699 28.38 39.35 24.54
N ARG A 700 27.35 39.41 25.38
CA ARG A 700 27.11 38.44 26.46
C ARG A 700 25.64 38.10 26.63
N ILE A 701 25.34 36.81 26.77
CA ILE A 701 24.01 36.28 27.15
C ILE A 701 24.17 35.06 28.06
N VAL A 702 23.11 34.73 28.80
CA VAL A 702 22.96 33.39 29.42
C VAL A 702 21.84 32.65 28.71
N ALA A 703 22.16 31.53 28.07
CA ALA A 703 21.26 30.77 27.22
C ALA A 703 20.97 29.38 27.81
N LEU A 704 19.75 28.89 27.63
CA LEU A 704 19.37 27.54 27.99
C LEU A 704 19.90 26.56 26.95
N TRP A 705 20.72 25.61 27.37
CA TRP A 705 21.07 24.45 26.55
C TRP A 705 20.09 23.30 26.74
N ASP A 706 19.41 23.29 27.89
CA ASP A 706 18.47 22.25 28.28
C ASP A 706 17.08 22.48 27.66
N PRO A 707 16.58 21.56 26.81
CA PRO A 707 15.26 21.70 26.20
C PRO A 707 14.09 21.61 27.19
N LEU A 708 14.30 21.06 28.40
CA LEU A 708 13.27 20.93 29.45
C LEU A 708 13.19 22.14 30.38
N ARG A 709 13.72 23.29 29.98
CA ARG A 709 13.64 24.55 30.74
C ARG A 709 13.17 25.68 29.84
N ARG A 710 12.45 26.66 30.38
CA ARG A 710 12.07 27.88 29.66
C ARG A 710 11.92 29.05 30.61
N TYR A 711 12.15 30.27 30.13
CA TYR A 711 11.91 31.48 30.92
C TYR A 711 10.54 32.12 30.71
N ARG A 712 9.81 31.71 29.66
CA ARG A 712 8.52 32.27 29.27
C ARG A 712 7.39 31.22 29.34
N PRO A 713 6.12 31.64 29.35
CA PRO A 713 4.99 30.71 29.30
C PRO A 713 5.04 29.71 28.15
N THR A 714 4.29 28.64 28.30
CA THR A 714 4.31 27.48 27.41
C THR A 714 3.90 27.83 25.97
N LYS A 715 4.60 27.26 25.00
CA LYS A 715 4.33 27.25 23.54
C LYS A 715 4.57 25.83 23.03
N ALA A 716 4.34 25.55 21.74
CA ALA A 716 4.61 24.22 21.17
C ALA A 716 6.11 23.94 20.97
N GLY A 717 6.91 24.99 20.81
CA GLY A 717 8.37 24.90 20.77
C GLY A 717 9.03 26.26 20.93
N TYR A 718 10.37 26.24 20.91
CA TYR A 718 11.20 27.39 21.24
C TYR A 718 12.49 27.43 20.44
N HIS A 719 13.05 28.64 20.36
CA HIS A 719 14.36 28.93 19.82
C HIS A 719 14.99 30.11 20.62
N GLY A 720 16.25 30.44 20.35
CA GLY A 720 16.99 31.50 21.04
C GLY A 720 17.95 31.02 22.13
N GLY A 721 18.09 29.69 22.30
CA GLY A 721 18.98 29.02 23.26
C GLY A 721 20.27 28.48 22.65
N ALA A 722 20.87 27.52 23.35
CA ALA A 722 22.21 26.97 23.13
C ALA A 722 22.23 25.44 22.93
N SER A 723 21.08 24.80 22.75
CA SER A 723 21.01 23.37 22.44
C SER A 723 21.57 23.07 21.03
N LEU A 724 21.99 21.83 20.78
CA LEU A 724 22.41 21.40 19.44
C LEU A 724 21.31 21.63 18.40
N GLY A 725 20.06 21.34 18.79
CA GLY A 725 18.88 21.46 17.94
C GLY A 725 18.52 22.90 17.59
N GLU A 726 18.87 23.89 18.42
CA GLU A 726 18.68 25.32 18.14
C GLU A 726 19.83 25.91 17.32
N VAL A 727 21.08 25.53 17.64
CA VAL A 727 22.30 26.10 17.02
C VAL A 727 22.59 25.51 15.65
N THR A 728 22.20 24.26 15.38
CA THR A 728 22.50 23.60 14.11
C THR A 728 21.37 23.79 13.10
N ILE A 729 21.68 24.40 11.96
CA ILE A 729 20.79 24.49 10.81
C ILE A 729 21.33 23.65 9.64
N PRO A 730 20.47 22.92 8.92
CA PRO A 730 20.91 22.06 7.81
C PRO A 730 21.04 22.85 6.51
N LEU A 731 21.99 22.46 5.66
CA LEU A 731 22.14 22.94 4.29
C LEU A 731 21.80 21.81 3.31
N LEU A 732 20.77 22.02 2.51
CA LEU A 732 20.40 21.14 1.40
C LEU A 732 20.66 21.89 0.10
N THR A 733 21.40 21.28 -0.83
CA THR A 733 21.61 21.86 -2.16
C THR A 733 21.21 20.84 -3.21
N PHE A 734 20.36 21.26 -4.15
CA PHE A 734 19.73 20.36 -5.10
C PHE A 734 19.96 20.82 -6.54
N LEU A 735 20.21 19.83 -7.40
CA LEU A 735 20.20 19.95 -8.85
C LEU A 735 19.20 18.97 -9.45
N LEU A 736 18.80 19.24 -10.68
CA LEU A 736 18.01 18.30 -11.46
C LEU A 736 18.78 16.98 -11.66
N PRO A 737 18.11 15.82 -11.68
CA PRO A 737 18.77 14.52 -11.91
C PRO A 737 19.57 14.44 -13.22
N ASN A 738 19.18 15.24 -14.23
CA ASN A 738 19.82 15.32 -15.54
C ASN A 738 20.55 16.66 -15.75
N ALA A 739 21.05 17.29 -14.68
CA ALA A 739 21.83 18.52 -14.81
C ALA A 739 23.14 18.26 -15.58
N ASP A 740 23.29 18.90 -16.74
CA ASP A 740 24.47 18.76 -17.61
C ASP A 740 25.68 19.55 -17.09
N GLU A 741 25.44 20.59 -16.27
CA GLU A 741 26.48 21.48 -15.77
C GLU A 741 26.47 21.53 -14.23
N ILE A 742 27.29 20.67 -13.62
CA ILE A 742 27.48 20.63 -12.17
C ILE A 742 28.48 21.72 -11.75
N PRO A 743 28.18 22.55 -10.72
CA PRO A 743 29.12 23.55 -10.23
C PRO A 743 30.43 22.94 -9.70
N ASP A 744 31.54 23.66 -9.89
CA ASP A 744 32.86 23.20 -9.46
C ASP A 744 32.90 22.84 -7.97
N GLY A 745 33.46 21.65 -7.66
CA GLY A 745 33.62 21.16 -6.30
C GLY A 745 32.36 20.58 -5.66
N TRP A 746 31.21 20.60 -6.34
CA TRP A 746 29.99 19.95 -5.89
C TRP A 746 30.07 18.45 -6.16
N VAL A 747 29.75 17.65 -5.15
CA VAL A 747 29.74 16.19 -5.26
C VAL A 747 28.36 15.68 -4.85
N PRO A 748 27.72 14.80 -5.64
CA PRO A 748 26.40 14.27 -5.29
C PRO A 748 26.48 13.49 -3.97
N LEU A 749 25.52 13.71 -3.08
CA LEU A 749 25.35 12.89 -1.88
C LEU A 749 24.74 11.56 -2.29
N ALA A 750 25.31 10.48 -1.77
CA ALA A 750 24.57 9.25 -1.63
C ALA A 750 23.47 9.46 -0.58
N ALA A 751 22.33 8.79 -0.73
CA ALA A 751 21.27 8.75 0.28
C ALA A 751 21.73 7.93 1.50
N GLU A 752 22.76 8.41 2.20
CA GLU A 752 23.36 7.73 3.33
C GLU A 752 22.57 8.05 4.61
N ARG A 753 22.02 6.99 5.19
CA ARG A 753 21.35 7.01 6.49
C ARG A 753 22.34 6.50 7.55
N PRO A 754 22.22 6.90 8.83
CA PRO A 754 23.07 6.35 9.88
C PRO A 754 22.97 4.82 9.92
N ARG A 755 24.08 4.13 10.19
CA ARG A 755 24.12 2.65 10.21
C ARG A 755 23.07 2.01 11.14
N TRP A 756 22.71 2.69 12.24
CA TRP A 756 21.71 2.21 13.20
C TRP A 756 20.26 2.46 12.76
N TRP A 757 20.03 3.16 11.65
CA TRP A 757 18.69 3.57 11.15
C TRP A 757 17.96 2.46 10.37
N GLU A 758 18.69 1.58 9.69
CA GLU A 758 18.15 0.47 8.90
C GLU A 758 18.57 -0.89 9.45
N THR A 759 17.94 -1.94 8.93
CA THR A 759 18.15 -3.34 9.33
C THR A 759 18.88 -4.17 8.26
N ASP A 760 19.03 -3.63 7.05
CA ASP A 760 19.28 -4.42 5.84
C ASP A 760 20.71 -4.30 5.28
N GLU A 761 21.68 -3.83 6.08
CA GLU A 761 23.07 -4.01 5.70
C GLU A 761 23.57 -5.35 6.28
N PRO A 762 23.78 -6.42 5.46
CA PRO A 762 24.64 -7.50 5.91
C PRO A 762 25.97 -6.85 6.31
N PRO A 763 26.57 -7.20 7.47
CA PRO A 763 27.78 -6.54 7.92
C PRO A 763 28.81 -6.63 6.81
N ALA A 764 29.18 -5.48 6.24
CA ALA A 764 30.30 -5.40 5.33
C ALA A 764 31.45 -6.13 6.02
N ALA A 765 31.90 -7.23 5.42
CA ALA A 765 32.99 -8.01 5.95
C ALA A 765 34.12 -7.03 6.26
N GLN A 766 34.41 -6.84 7.55
CA GLN A 766 35.51 -5.99 7.97
C GLN A 766 36.75 -6.56 7.31
N THR A 767 37.21 -5.91 6.24
CA THR A 767 38.51 -6.19 5.67
C THR A 767 39.50 -5.80 6.74
N VAL A 768 39.89 -6.79 7.53
CA VAL A 768 41.03 -6.70 8.45
C VAL A 768 42.18 -6.10 7.64
N PRO A 769 42.79 -4.99 8.07
CA PRO A 769 43.88 -4.40 7.32
C PRO A 769 44.99 -5.44 7.22
N ARG A 770 45.24 -5.94 6.01
CA ARG A 770 46.34 -6.85 5.77
C ARG A 770 47.63 -6.09 6.13
N PRO A 771 48.50 -6.61 7.01
CA PRO A 771 49.73 -5.91 7.36
C PRO A 771 50.55 -5.65 6.10
N ALA A 772 51.03 -4.41 5.95
CA ALA A 772 51.91 -4.03 4.86
C ALA A 772 53.16 -4.93 4.88
N ALA A 773 53.40 -5.64 3.78
CA ALA A 773 54.58 -6.47 3.62
C ALA A 773 55.83 -5.58 3.50
N ALA A 774 56.81 -5.82 4.37
CA ALA A 774 58.14 -5.20 4.30
C ALA A 774 58.86 -5.53 2.98
N PRO A 775 59.69 -4.61 2.44
CA PRO A 775 60.36 -4.84 1.16
C PRO A 775 61.52 -5.84 1.34
N LYS A 776 61.55 -6.90 0.52
CA LYS A 776 62.69 -7.83 0.43
C LYS A 776 63.72 -7.35 -0.61
N PRO A 777 65.03 -7.56 -0.36
CA PRO A 777 66.09 -7.07 -1.23
C PRO A 777 66.27 -7.94 -2.49
N ARG A 778 66.70 -7.27 -3.57
CA ARG A 778 67.04 -7.84 -4.88
C ARG A 778 68.17 -8.88 -4.80
N ARG A 779 68.02 -9.99 -5.53
CA ARG A 779 69.15 -10.83 -5.97
C ARG A 779 68.96 -11.27 -7.43
N LYS A 780 70.10 -11.32 -8.15
CA LYS A 780 70.30 -11.51 -9.60
C LYS A 780 69.91 -12.91 -10.13
N PRO A 781 69.73 -13.06 -11.46
CA PRO A 781 69.10 -14.24 -12.08
C PRO A 781 70.09 -15.25 -12.70
N GLN A 782 69.68 -16.52 -12.77
CA GLN A 782 70.15 -17.60 -13.68
C GLN A 782 68.97 -18.57 -13.86
N ALA A 783 68.41 -18.74 -15.06
CA ALA A 783 68.82 -19.56 -16.21
C ALA A 783 67.99 -20.88 -16.29
N ASN A 784 67.23 -20.99 -17.40
CA ASN A 784 66.37 -22.09 -17.90
C ASN A 784 67.08 -23.48 -17.98
N PRO A 785 66.48 -24.60 -18.50
CA PRO A 785 65.13 -24.86 -19.07
C PRO A 785 64.50 -26.25 -18.68
N GLY A 786 63.28 -26.54 -19.16
CA GLY A 786 62.86 -27.90 -19.55
C GLY A 786 61.46 -28.35 -19.09
N GLY A 787 60.52 -28.52 -20.02
CA GLY A 787 59.28 -29.31 -19.83
C GLY A 787 59.51 -30.82 -20.07
N PRO A 788 58.51 -31.63 -20.46
CA PRO A 788 57.05 -31.61 -20.21
C PRO A 788 56.50 -32.96 -19.66
N ALA A 789 55.22 -32.96 -19.24
CA ALA A 789 54.26 -34.09 -19.17
C ALA A 789 54.57 -35.35 -18.31
N LEU A 790 53.64 -35.71 -17.40
CA LEU A 790 52.85 -36.97 -17.45
C LEU A 790 51.84 -37.03 -16.28
N PHE A 791 50.62 -37.48 -16.57
CA PHE A 791 49.55 -37.77 -15.61
C PHE A 791 49.82 -39.09 -14.85
N ASP A 792 49.56 -39.13 -13.53
CA ASP A 792 48.59 -40.06 -12.91
C ASP A 792 48.41 -39.84 -11.38
N LEU A 793 47.16 -39.49 -11.01
CA LEU A 793 46.25 -39.83 -9.89
C LEU A 793 46.80 -40.33 -8.52
N PRO A 794 46.11 -40.13 -7.36
CA PRO A 794 44.66 -39.94 -7.21
C PRO A 794 44.17 -38.85 -6.23
N GLU A 795 42.88 -38.62 -6.36
CA GLU A 795 41.94 -37.85 -5.55
C GLU A 795 42.03 -38.15 -4.04
N VAL A 796 42.09 -37.10 -3.22
CA VAL A 796 41.66 -37.15 -1.81
C VAL A 796 40.57 -36.11 -1.64
N ALA A 797 39.40 -36.64 -1.32
CA ALA A 797 38.15 -35.94 -1.09
C ALA A 797 38.31 -34.75 -0.14
N SER A 798 37.91 -33.58 -0.62
CA SER A 798 37.47 -32.47 0.21
C SER A 798 35.97 -32.35 -0.02
N THR A 799 35.17 -32.91 0.87
CA THR A 799 33.71 -32.69 0.90
C THR A 799 33.43 -31.18 1.01
N PRO A 800 32.76 -30.55 0.03
CA PRO A 800 32.14 -29.27 0.26
C PRO A 800 30.77 -29.52 0.88
N THR A 801 30.56 -28.92 2.05
CA THR A 801 29.23 -28.73 2.62
C THR A 801 28.44 -27.86 1.65
N ALA A 802 27.60 -28.49 0.82
CA ALA A 802 26.74 -27.80 -0.13
C ALA A 802 25.54 -27.20 0.63
N THR A 803 25.57 -25.89 0.84
CA THR A 803 24.38 -25.08 1.13
C THR A 803 24.08 -24.23 -0.10
N GLY A 804 22.94 -24.49 -0.74
CA GLY A 804 22.28 -23.65 -1.74
C GLY A 804 22.99 -23.53 -3.10
N SER A 805 22.54 -24.27 -4.11
CA SER A 805 22.92 -23.99 -5.50
C SER A 805 22.41 -22.59 -5.90
N ASP A 806 23.31 -21.71 -6.36
CA ASP A 806 22.98 -20.39 -6.94
C ASP A 806 21.91 -20.54 -8.04
N LEU A 807 20.71 -20.01 -7.78
CA LEU A 807 19.53 -20.09 -8.66
C LEU A 807 19.88 -19.71 -10.10
N VAL A 808 20.71 -18.68 -10.29
CA VAL A 808 21.12 -18.21 -11.62
C VAL A 808 21.96 -19.26 -12.33
N THR A 809 22.88 -19.90 -11.61
CA THR A 809 23.73 -20.97 -12.16
C THR A 809 22.89 -22.18 -12.59
N VAL A 810 21.86 -22.54 -11.81
CA VAL A 810 20.95 -23.66 -12.16
C VAL A 810 20.11 -23.35 -13.40
N ILE A 811 19.59 -22.12 -13.52
CA ILE A 811 18.78 -21.70 -14.67
C ILE A 811 19.63 -21.71 -15.95
N LEU A 812 20.85 -21.17 -15.91
CA LEU A 812 21.75 -21.12 -17.07
C LEU A 812 22.22 -22.52 -17.51
N ALA A 813 22.24 -23.49 -16.60
CA ALA A 813 22.58 -24.88 -16.91
C ALA A 813 21.41 -25.70 -17.48
N SER A 814 20.17 -25.20 -17.40
CA SER A 814 18.96 -25.92 -17.82
C SER A 814 18.86 -26.12 -19.35
N ASP A 815 18.27 -27.23 -19.76
CA ASP A 815 18.04 -27.54 -21.18
C ASP A 815 17.03 -26.57 -21.83
N ILE A 816 16.06 -26.08 -21.04
CA ILE A 816 15.08 -25.07 -21.47
C ILE A 816 15.79 -23.76 -21.81
N PHE A 817 16.71 -23.29 -20.96
CA PHE A 817 17.48 -22.07 -21.23
C PHE A 817 18.34 -22.22 -22.50
N ARG A 818 19.04 -23.35 -22.66
CA ARG A 818 19.86 -23.61 -23.86
C ARG A 818 19.03 -23.63 -25.14
N ALA A 819 17.83 -24.23 -25.10
CA ALA A 819 16.91 -24.25 -26.22
C ALA A 819 16.42 -22.83 -26.58
N GLN A 820 15.99 -22.03 -25.60
CA GLN A 820 15.49 -20.66 -25.82
C GLN A 820 16.58 -19.69 -26.27
N HIS A 821 17.78 -19.78 -25.67
CA HIS A 821 18.95 -18.99 -26.10
C HIS A 821 19.38 -19.35 -27.53
N GLY A 822 19.33 -20.64 -27.89
CA GLY A 822 19.64 -21.14 -29.23
C GLY A 822 18.69 -20.67 -30.33
N LEU A 823 17.41 -20.46 -30.01
CA LEU A 823 16.37 -19.97 -30.92
C LEU A 823 16.38 -18.44 -31.10
N THR A 824 17.19 -17.71 -30.33
CA THR A 824 17.22 -16.24 -30.37
C THR A 824 18.09 -15.72 -31.54
N PRO A 825 17.55 -14.89 -32.48
CA PRO A 825 18.26 -14.46 -33.69
C PRO A 825 19.51 -13.60 -33.45
N ARG A 826 19.55 -12.88 -32.32
CA ARG A 826 20.72 -12.12 -31.85
C ARG A 826 21.20 -12.72 -30.54
N ARG A 827 22.26 -13.53 -30.60
CA ARG A 827 22.86 -14.15 -29.42
C ARG A 827 23.49 -13.09 -28.54
N VAL A 828 22.85 -12.80 -27.42
CA VAL A 828 23.47 -12.00 -26.35
C VAL A 828 24.45 -12.90 -25.60
N ASP A 829 25.60 -12.33 -25.24
CA ASP A 829 26.64 -13.02 -24.48
C ASP A 829 26.08 -13.55 -23.15
N LEU A 830 26.44 -14.79 -22.80
CA LEU A 830 25.97 -15.47 -21.60
C LEU A 830 26.34 -14.69 -20.34
N GLY A 831 27.52 -14.07 -20.30
CA GLY A 831 27.95 -13.26 -19.16
C GLY A 831 27.03 -12.05 -18.91
N LYS A 832 26.43 -11.48 -19.95
CA LYS A 832 25.48 -10.36 -19.82
C LYS A 832 24.11 -10.81 -19.32
N ILE A 833 23.67 -11.99 -19.74
CA ILE A 833 22.42 -12.60 -19.29
C ILE A 833 22.54 -13.00 -17.81
N GLU A 834 23.67 -13.61 -17.43
CA GLU A 834 23.99 -13.96 -16.05
C GLU A 834 24.02 -12.72 -15.15
N ALA A 835 24.71 -11.66 -15.57
CA ALA A 835 24.78 -10.41 -14.82
C ALA A 835 23.40 -9.72 -14.69
N ALA A 836 22.58 -9.74 -15.73
CA ALA A 836 21.21 -9.21 -15.69
C ALA A 836 20.31 -10.01 -14.74
N LEU A 837 20.37 -11.34 -14.79
CA LEU A 837 19.54 -12.20 -13.95
C LEU A 837 19.97 -12.13 -12.48
N ARG A 838 21.28 -12.11 -12.20
CA ARG A 838 21.79 -11.86 -10.84
C ARG A 838 21.34 -10.51 -10.31
N ALA A 839 21.45 -9.45 -11.12
CA ALA A 839 21.00 -8.12 -10.73
C ALA A 839 19.50 -8.07 -10.37
N LEU A 840 18.66 -8.83 -11.08
CA LEU A 840 17.22 -8.93 -10.78
C LEU A 840 16.95 -9.77 -9.53
N VAL A 841 17.66 -10.88 -9.34
CA VAL A 841 17.52 -11.73 -8.16
C VAL A 841 17.99 -10.98 -6.89
N ASP A 842 19.13 -10.30 -6.95
CA ASP A 842 19.65 -9.46 -5.86
C ASP A 842 18.67 -8.32 -5.49
N ALA A 843 17.95 -7.78 -6.48
CA ALA A 843 16.95 -6.73 -6.30
C ALA A 843 15.56 -7.26 -5.94
N ARG A 844 15.44 -8.52 -5.50
CA ARG A 844 14.16 -9.20 -5.16
C ARG A 844 13.12 -9.13 -6.29
N GLY A 845 13.57 -9.17 -7.53
CA GLY A 845 12.74 -9.27 -8.72
C GLY A 845 12.23 -7.93 -9.28
N VAL A 846 12.65 -6.77 -8.78
CA VAL A 846 12.24 -5.47 -9.35
C VAL A 846 13.46 -4.56 -9.54
N LEU A 847 13.74 -4.15 -10.77
CA LEU A 847 14.89 -3.29 -11.07
C LEU A 847 14.59 -2.32 -12.22
N ALA A 848 15.05 -1.07 -12.12
CA ALA A 848 14.94 -0.11 -13.21
C ALA A 848 15.67 -0.61 -14.48
N LEU A 849 15.06 -0.43 -15.65
CA LEU A 849 15.56 -0.92 -16.94
C LEU A 849 16.95 -0.38 -17.29
N ALA A 850 17.22 0.88 -16.96
CA ALA A 850 18.54 1.50 -17.16
C ALA A 850 19.62 0.85 -16.27
N VAL A 851 19.27 0.52 -15.02
CA VAL A 851 20.18 -0.11 -14.06
C VAL A 851 20.42 -1.58 -14.43
N LEU A 852 19.40 -2.28 -14.92
CA LEU A 852 19.54 -3.64 -15.46
C LEU A 852 20.53 -3.69 -16.63
N ALA A 853 20.39 -2.77 -17.58
CA ALA A 853 21.30 -2.67 -18.72
C ALA A 853 22.73 -2.33 -18.28
N GLN A 854 22.90 -1.37 -17.36
CA GLN A 854 24.21 -1.00 -16.82
C GLN A 854 24.89 -2.18 -16.11
N ARG A 855 24.18 -2.92 -15.25
CA ARG A 855 24.73 -4.09 -14.55
C ARG A 855 25.07 -5.24 -15.49
N ALA A 856 24.37 -5.34 -16.62
CA ALA A 856 24.66 -6.29 -17.69
C ALA A 856 25.77 -5.82 -18.66
N GLY A 857 26.39 -4.65 -18.43
CA GLY A 857 27.42 -4.11 -19.33
C GLY A 857 26.87 -3.68 -20.71
N GLU A 858 25.59 -3.30 -20.77
CA GLU A 858 24.94 -2.73 -21.95
C GLU A 858 24.79 -1.20 -21.83
N LEU A 859 24.74 -0.52 -22.97
CA LEU A 859 24.51 0.93 -23.02
C LEU A 859 23.02 1.23 -22.76
N PRO A 860 22.68 2.30 -21.99
CA PRO A 860 21.28 2.66 -21.68
C PRO A 860 20.39 2.82 -22.92
N ALA A 861 20.94 3.34 -24.02
CA ALA A 861 20.22 3.49 -25.30
C ALA A 861 19.77 2.16 -25.93
N ARG A 862 20.34 1.02 -25.49
CA ARG A 862 20.00 -0.33 -25.98
C ARG A 862 19.17 -1.15 -24.98
N ALA A 863 18.82 -0.58 -23.82
CA ALA A 863 18.19 -1.29 -22.71
C ALA A 863 16.87 -1.95 -23.10
N SER A 864 15.98 -1.25 -23.81
CA SER A 864 14.68 -1.80 -24.25
C SER A 864 14.84 -2.99 -25.21
N GLY A 865 15.80 -2.92 -26.14
CA GLY A 865 16.08 -4.02 -27.07
C GLY A 865 16.74 -5.22 -26.39
N PHE A 866 17.60 -4.97 -25.39
CA PHE A 866 18.20 -6.01 -24.56
C PHE A 866 17.12 -6.72 -23.74
N LEU A 867 16.22 -5.99 -23.08
CA LEU A 867 15.12 -6.59 -22.33
C LEU A 867 14.18 -7.39 -23.22
N ALA A 868 13.80 -6.88 -24.40
CA ALA A 868 12.96 -7.64 -25.33
C ALA A 868 13.60 -8.97 -25.75
N THR A 869 14.93 -9.04 -25.74
CA THR A 869 15.68 -10.28 -25.98
C THR A 869 15.65 -11.21 -24.76
N LEU A 870 15.81 -10.67 -23.55
CA LEU A 870 15.66 -11.44 -22.31
C LEU A 870 14.23 -11.98 -22.13
N GLN A 871 13.21 -11.19 -22.41
CA GLN A 871 11.81 -11.63 -22.37
C GLN A 871 11.56 -12.79 -23.33
N ARG A 872 12.18 -12.80 -24.51
CA ARG A 872 12.06 -13.93 -25.45
C ARG A 872 12.72 -15.21 -24.91
N ILE A 873 13.78 -15.07 -24.11
CA ILE A 873 14.51 -16.20 -23.52
C ILE A 873 13.75 -16.76 -22.31
N PHE A 874 13.18 -15.90 -21.47
CA PHE A 874 12.61 -16.28 -20.17
C PHE A 874 11.08 -16.37 -20.15
N ASN A 875 10.33 -15.74 -21.06
CA ASN A 875 8.86 -15.84 -21.11
C ASN A 875 8.45 -17.02 -21.99
N VAL A 876 8.71 -18.24 -21.50
CA VAL A 876 8.34 -19.47 -22.23
C VAL A 876 6.81 -19.58 -22.28
N ASP A 877 6.27 -20.03 -23.41
CA ASP A 877 4.82 -20.20 -23.64
C ASP A 877 3.96 -18.95 -23.33
N ASN A 878 4.50 -17.75 -23.58
CA ASN A 878 3.86 -16.43 -23.35
C ASN A 878 3.52 -16.08 -21.89
N TYR A 879 3.96 -16.86 -20.91
CA TYR A 879 3.84 -16.49 -19.51
C TYR A 879 4.89 -15.42 -19.14
N PRO A 880 4.49 -14.30 -18.50
CA PRO A 880 5.33 -13.11 -18.36
C PRO A 880 6.29 -13.19 -17.16
N VAL A 881 7.28 -14.10 -17.21
CA VAL A 881 8.35 -14.19 -16.20
C VAL A 881 9.10 -12.87 -16.04
N LEU A 882 9.41 -12.22 -17.16
CA LEU A 882 9.92 -10.85 -17.22
C LEU A 882 8.86 -9.92 -17.82
N SER A 883 8.48 -8.91 -17.05
CA SER A 883 7.48 -7.91 -17.43
C SER A 883 8.02 -6.50 -17.25
N LEU A 884 7.53 -5.57 -18.07
CA LEU A 884 7.73 -4.14 -17.87
C LEU A 884 6.59 -3.59 -17.02
N ILE A 885 6.93 -2.79 -16.01
CA ILE A 885 5.99 -2.01 -15.20
C ILE A 885 6.44 -0.54 -15.22
N ASP A 886 5.61 0.36 -14.68
CA ASP A 886 5.86 1.81 -14.60
C ASP A 886 6.21 2.44 -15.97
N ASP A 887 5.28 2.36 -16.92
CA ASP A 887 5.41 2.92 -18.28
C ASP A 887 6.69 2.48 -19.01
N GLY A 888 7.17 1.26 -18.75
CA GLY A 888 8.32 0.67 -19.43
C GLY A 888 9.68 1.03 -18.81
N ARG A 889 9.70 1.65 -17.63
CA ARG A 889 10.94 2.08 -16.95
C ARG A 889 11.48 1.06 -15.95
N THR A 890 10.64 0.16 -15.46
CA THR A 890 11.01 -0.85 -14.46
C THR A 890 10.77 -2.25 -14.99
N VAL A 891 11.71 -3.17 -14.70
CA VAL A 891 11.64 -4.58 -15.05
C VAL A 891 11.27 -5.37 -13.80
N ARG A 892 10.23 -6.20 -13.91
CA ARG A 892 9.81 -7.13 -12.88
C ARG A 892 10.07 -8.57 -13.32
N LEU A 893 10.79 -9.31 -12.50
CA LEU A 893 11.04 -10.75 -12.57
C LEU A 893 10.16 -11.48 -11.55
N ASP A 894 9.32 -12.39 -12.02
CA ASP A 894 8.58 -13.31 -11.16
C ASP A 894 9.42 -14.57 -10.90
N ILE A 895 10.04 -14.65 -9.72
CA ILE A 895 10.93 -15.74 -9.34
C ILE A 895 10.18 -17.07 -9.19
N SER A 896 8.93 -17.05 -8.71
CA SER A 896 8.10 -18.24 -8.53
C SER A 896 7.70 -18.84 -9.88
N LEU A 897 7.33 -17.98 -10.83
CA LEU A 897 7.02 -18.39 -12.20
C LEU A 897 8.28 -18.85 -12.94
N LEU A 898 9.42 -18.16 -12.77
CA LEU A 898 10.72 -18.56 -13.30
C LEU A 898 11.09 -19.98 -12.81
N ARG A 899 10.95 -20.27 -11.52
CA ARG A 899 11.23 -21.62 -10.98
C ARG A 899 10.31 -22.67 -11.57
N THR A 900 9.02 -22.38 -11.66
CA THR A 900 8.01 -23.28 -12.25
C THR A 900 8.33 -23.59 -13.71
N GLN A 901 8.67 -22.58 -14.51
CA GLN A 901 8.97 -22.75 -15.93
C GLN A 901 10.26 -23.51 -16.20
N PHE A 902 11.28 -23.29 -15.36
CA PHE A 902 12.58 -23.94 -15.50
C PHE A 902 12.67 -25.26 -14.71
N GLY A 903 11.55 -25.76 -14.17
CA GLY A 903 11.46 -27.06 -13.50
C GLY A 903 12.24 -27.14 -12.18
N LEU A 904 12.39 -26.00 -11.49
CA LEU A 904 13.16 -25.89 -10.25
C LEU A 904 12.25 -26.04 -9.02
N PRO A 905 12.72 -26.68 -7.93
CA PRO A 905 11.96 -26.75 -6.69
C PRO A 905 11.69 -25.33 -6.16
N GLN A 906 10.45 -25.07 -5.73
CA GLN A 906 10.14 -23.88 -4.91
C GLN A 906 10.83 -24.09 -3.56
N ASP A 907 11.68 -23.15 -3.13
CA ASP A 907 12.56 -23.34 -1.97
C ASP A 907 11.80 -23.91 -0.75
N ALA A 908 12.37 -24.99 -0.22
CA ALA A 908 12.23 -25.39 1.17
C ALA A 908 12.89 -24.30 2.06
N PRO A 909 12.43 -24.14 3.31
CA PRO A 909 12.29 -22.87 4.05
C PRO A 909 13.52 -21.97 4.14
#